data_AF-A0AB39N4R5-F1
#
_entry.id   AF-A0AB39N4R5-F1
#
_cell.length_a   1.000
_cell.length_b   1.000
_cell.length_c   1.000
_cell.angle_alpha   90.00
_cell.angle_beta   90.00
_cell.angle_gamma   90.00
#
_symmetry.space_group_name_H-M   'P 1'
#
loop_
_entity.id
_entity.type
_entity.pdbx_description
1 polymer ?
#
loop_
_entity_poly.entity_id
_entity_poly.type
_entity_poly.pdbx_seq_one_letter_code
_entity_poly.pdbx_strand_id
1 'polypeptide(L)'
;MSVGGGGSRLVAALRVLAASGQELDADQVLDVLWLAGRMPGGDDAPLNRLARVEQPAPQPPPTVEPEGATPPRSTPDPDPDDPDLPDLTAPSLYAAARQTPPPLPGIRLRQDPEPGKALPVRVPEDKALTRELELGRALRPLRRRQASPHRREIDEERTAAELAETLLPDVVLRPVQERWLHLALLVDDGLSMLLWHRLGAELRTLLERLGAFATTRVLGLDARSVSEPRLHARPFRPDSTPVPLSSVGDPSGRTLVLVISDGMGGSWRSGALHDLLSFWASRGPAAVLHTLPPGLWEGSGIHAERWQATTRRIGGANTSWEITDPVLPPDLARFDGVPVPVLEPTAASLRDWAHLLASPGATVELPMLARPHRSGTVAASAGQGDLQHFRDAATPEAYRLAAHLAAVSPLTVPVMRLVQTAVPWQARTSHLAEVFLGGLMRPHPAPVSGPLPAKHQVFDFSDTSRSALLDAVPQSELLRTSRSIGRRLEQLAGVSPDFPAWLAHPDGSAQLPGSHRPFTNVERRLLTRFGVSFDRDVHGLEREPGRSGPTADGWQPLTDDDPRQLGPYRLHGRRRLRRTVEYDGIHRQGTRAMVRTARLDLPVGAHELISLEAEALLRLNRQYAPAVLAQGRDNSSGRLWLATAPIHDDSGTQPPPRLAEIFNQAHATRTAPFDKLTALLVGWHLASAVALCHLHEIVPADLSAENIFVLRRTVLLGDLSDCAVAGRYAGAGPAPTPEDNVRALGDLLQLVSSKAGRELHRHVPGPEGMHLWQGDTWARLRQVVLRCLDPDPAERPSAGEVADVLANYIAQSRAERAPTPRSPSAARPAVDAPLALPRTTVPPTGVPPIRPPRFGSARREREARLARLRTPLHRARRLTLVGAYHYSGRATTTMALGSLLAAVRGEPVLALDGAADEGALGSFLTRRNPATVRDLADLPAEASYEEVRARTTHLSSGLEVAAHPPGHVPPNLAHTQAYTHALARTAPYYSFVLTDWAPLRLDRSADTVLDLTDRLVLCCGSAGWFLDAAWRVLDQLRGSGRRQLADEAIVVVTQVEGVSSRPVPADLPGRFDIGADQVVAVPFDKALHSPGFRELEQLRTPTLNAFLDLAELVVGR
;
A
#
# COMPACT_ATOMS: atom_id res chain seq x y z
N MET A 1 -26.52 -6.47 26.02
CA MET A 1 -27.51 -7.44 25.51
C MET A 1 -27.97 -6.98 24.13
N SER A 2 -27.68 -7.75 23.09
CA SER A 2 -28.12 -7.49 21.72
C SER A 2 -29.56 -7.98 21.57
N VAL A 3 -30.52 -7.06 21.50
CA VAL A 3 -31.94 -7.38 21.31
C VAL A 3 -32.16 -7.68 19.83
N GLY A 4 -32.59 -8.90 19.53
CA GLY A 4 -32.97 -9.33 18.20
C GLY A 4 -34.25 -8.64 17.71
N GLY A 5 -34.14 -7.97 16.56
CA GLY A 5 -35.02 -8.15 15.40
C GLY A 5 -36.49 -7.73 15.41
N GLY A 6 -37.24 -7.78 16.51
CA GLY A 6 -38.71 -7.62 16.47
C GLY A 6 -39.30 -6.54 17.38
N GLY A 7 -38.53 -6.00 18.33
CA GLY A 7 -39.05 -5.15 19.40
C GLY A 7 -38.94 -3.64 19.18
N SER A 8 -38.64 -3.12 17.99
CA SER A 8 -38.30 -1.69 17.82
C SER A 8 -39.43 -0.76 18.28
N ARG A 9 -40.69 -1.10 17.99
CA ARG A 9 -41.87 -0.34 18.43
C ARG A 9 -42.09 -0.42 19.93
N LEU A 10 -41.89 -1.60 20.53
CA LEU A 10 -41.95 -1.76 21.98
C LEU A 10 -40.81 -1.00 22.67
N VAL A 11 -39.59 -1.04 22.13
CA VAL A 11 -38.43 -0.29 22.65
C VAL A 11 -38.66 1.22 22.51
N ALA A 12 -39.25 1.68 21.41
CA ALA A 12 -39.63 3.08 21.24
C ALA A 12 -40.70 3.48 22.27
N ALA A 13 -41.73 2.66 22.46
CA ALA A 13 -42.76 2.88 23.49
C ALA A 13 -42.14 2.92 24.89
N LEU A 14 -41.27 1.96 25.24
CA LEU A 14 -40.54 1.93 26.52
C LEU A 14 -39.62 3.14 26.70
N ARG A 15 -38.98 3.63 25.63
CA ARG A 15 -38.15 4.84 25.67
C ARG A 15 -38.99 6.09 25.95
N VAL A 16 -40.16 6.21 25.30
CA VAL A 16 -41.11 7.30 25.55
C VAL A 16 -41.66 7.25 26.97
N LEU A 17 -41.98 6.05 27.46
CA LEU A 17 -42.43 5.84 28.84
C LEU A 17 -41.32 6.14 29.85
N ALA A 18 -40.08 5.72 29.61
CA ALA A 18 -38.93 6.06 30.46
C ALA A 18 -38.64 7.58 30.47
N ALA A 19 -38.83 8.26 29.33
CA ALA A 19 -38.69 9.71 29.25
C ALA A 19 -39.75 10.47 30.07
N SER A 20 -40.84 9.81 30.47
CA SER A 20 -41.82 10.36 31.42
C SER A 20 -41.39 10.26 32.90
N GLY A 21 -40.19 9.72 33.17
CA GLY A 21 -39.61 9.62 34.50
C GLY A 21 -40.18 8.48 35.36
N GLN A 22 -40.93 7.55 34.76
CA GLN A 22 -41.50 6.39 35.43
C GLN A 22 -40.79 5.11 34.98
N GLU A 23 -40.22 4.37 35.91
CA GLU A 23 -39.71 3.02 35.68
C GLU A 23 -40.87 2.02 35.82
N LEU A 24 -41.40 1.54 34.69
CA LEU A 24 -42.50 0.58 34.68
C LEU A 24 -41.96 -0.86 34.68
N ASP A 25 -42.57 -1.71 35.50
CA ASP A 25 -42.32 -3.15 35.48
C ASP A 25 -43.04 -3.84 34.30
N ALA A 26 -42.80 -5.14 34.10
CA ALA A 26 -43.34 -5.88 32.96
C ALA A 26 -44.88 -5.94 32.95
N ASP A 27 -45.51 -6.06 34.11
CA ASP A 27 -46.98 -6.13 34.24
C ASP A 27 -47.60 -4.75 33.99
N GLN A 28 -46.98 -3.69 34.50
CA GLN A 28 -47.37 -2.31 34.24
C GLN A 28 -47.23 -1.93 32.76
N VAL A 29 -46.20 -2.43 32.07
CA VAL A 29 -46.07 -2.24 30.61
C VAL A 29 -47.22 -2.91 29.86
N LEU A 30 -47.64 -4.12 30.27
CA LEU A 30 -48.79 -4.80 29.67
C LEU A 30 -50.10 -4.04 29.90
N ASP A 31 -50.32 -3.53 31.12
CA ASP A 31 -51.46 -2.71 31.46
C ASP A 31 -51.48 -1.40 30.64
N VAL A 32 -50.33 -0.77 30.46
CA VAL A 32 -50.19 0.44 29.62
C VAL A 32 -50.51 0.15 28.16
N LEU A 33 -50.01 -0.96 27.60
CA LEU A 33 -50.33 -1.36 26.22
C LEU A 33 -51.82 -1.70 26.08
N TRP A 34 -52.42 -2.36 27.07
CA TRP A 34 -53.84 -2.67 27.12
C TRP A 34 -54.73 -1.42 27.21
N LEU A 35 -54.31 -0.41 27.99
CA LEU A 35 -54.95 0.89 28.10
C LEU A 35 -54.79 1.70 26.81
N ALA A 36 -53.61 1.69 26.20
CA ALA A 36 -53.33 2.41 24.96
C ALA A 36 -54.24 1.95 23.81
N GLY A 37 -54.56 0.65 23.74
CA GLY A 37 -55.55 0.12 22.79
C GLY A 37 -57.00 0.56 23.04
N ARG A 38 -57.28 1.25 24.16
CA ARG A 38 -58.61 1.74 24.57
C ARG A 38 -58.71 3.25 24.70
N MET A 39 -57.61 3.99 24.60
CA MET A 39 -57.60 5.45 24.67
C MET A 39 -57.77 6.09 23.28
N PRO A 40 -58.42 7.26 23.17
CA PRO A 40 -58.55 7.99 21.90
C PRO A 40 -57.18 8.52 21.43
N GLY A 41 -56.80 8.26 20.18
CA GLY A 41 -55.56 8.74 19.55
C GLY A 41 -55.80 9.83 18.50
N GLY A 42 -54.75 10.59 18.15
CA GLY A 42 -54.75 11.62 17.10
C GLY A 42 -54.26 13.00 17.57
N ASP A 43 -54.32 13.99 16.67
CA ASP A 43 -53.95 15.40 16.95
C ASP A 43 -54.86 16.06 18.01
N ASP A 44 -56.02 15.46 18.29
CA ASP A 44 -56.97 15.90 19.32
C ASP A 44 -56.66 15.35 20.72
N ALA A 45 -55.60 14.56 20.88
CA ALA A 45 -55.18 14.06 22.19
C ALA A 45 -54.76 15.22 23.11
N PRO A 46 -55.26 15.28 24.37
CA PRO A 46 -55.07 16.43 25.25
C PRO A 46 -53.60 16.76 25.56
N LEU A 47 -52.69 15.79 25.46
CA LEU A 47 -51.24 15.93 25.70
C LEU A 47 -50.48 16.64 24.56
N ASN A 48 -50.93 16.54 23.31
CA ASN A 48 -50.25 17.17 22.16
C ASN A 48 -50.33 18.71 22.17
N ARG A 49 -51.21 19.28 22.98
CA ARG A 49 -51.37 20.73 23.16
C ARG A 49 -50.28 21.36 24.04
N LEU A 50 -49.55 20.56 24.83
CA LEU A 50 -48.60 21.07 25.84
C LEU A 50 -47.13 21.04 25.40
N ALA A 51 -46.74 20.21 24.42
CA ALA A 51 -45.33 19.91 24.10
C ALA A 51 -44.61 20.93 23.17
N ARG A 52 -45.22 22.07 22.82
CA ARG A 52 -44.64 23.04 21.84
C ARG A 52 -43.73 24.12 22.43
N VAL A 53 -43.43 24.09 23.72
CA VAL A 53 -42.70 25.17 24.39
C VAL A 53 -41.40 24.62 25.01
N GLU A 54 -40.27 25.20 24.58
CA GLU A 54 -38.91 25.18 25.14
C GLU A 54 -37.89 24.09 24.75
N GLN A 55 -36.79 24.51 24.10
CA GLN A 55 -35.43 23.99 24.30
C GLN A 55 -34.35 25.03 23.88
N PRO A 56 -33.36 25.36 24.74
CA PRO A 56 -32.16 26.16 24.40
C PRO A 56 -30.86 25.32 24.29
N ALA A 57 -29.82 25.90 23.65
CA ALA A 57 -28.56 25.26 23.18
C ALA A 57 -27.35 25.33 24.17
N PRO A 58 -26.27 24.52 23.99
CA PRO A 58 -25.19 24.34 24.97
C PRO A 58 -23.85 25.09 24.69
N GLN A 59 -23.00 25.25 25.73
CA GLN A 59 -21.68 25.93 25.73
C GLN A 59 -20.47 24.99 25.99
N PRO A 60 -19.21 25.41 25.68
CA PRO A 60 -17.98 24.56 25.72
C PRO A 60 -17.06 24.71 26.97
N PRO A 61 -16.04 23.82 27.18
CA PRO A 61 -15.21 23.75 28.41
C PRO A 61 -13.75 24.29 28.28
N PRO A 62 -12.96 24.39 29.39
CA PRO A 62 -11.64 25.07 29.44
C PRO A 62 -10.38 24.15 29.50
N THR A 63 -9.20 24.79 29.39
CA THR A 63 -7.84 24.30 29.10
C THR A 63 -6.96 23.99 30.35
N VAL A 64 -5.92 23.14 30.21
CA VAL A 64 -4.87 22.84 31.24
C VAL A 64 -3.45 22.94 30.63
N GLU A 65 -2.49 23.49 31.39
CA GLU A 65 -1.05 23.70 31.06
C GLU A 65 -0.12 22.52 31.49
N PRO A 66 1.09 22.35 30.92
CA PRO A 66 2.08 21.36 31.38
C PRO A 66 3.39 21.94 31.96
N GLU A 67 3.98 21.23 32.92
CA GLU A 67 5.29 21.49 33.58
C GLU A 67 6.49 20.76 32.93
N GLY A 68 7.58 21.51 32.72
CA GLY A 68 9.00 21.22 33.05
C GLY A 68 9.70 19.91 32.65
N ALA A 69 10.70 20.01 31.76
CA ALA A 69 11.75 18.99 31.54
C ALA A 69 13.17 19.57 31.74
N THR A 70 14.09 18.73 32.24
CA THR A 70 15.48 19.04 32.67
C THR A 70 16.49 18.74 31.53
N PRO A 71 17.62 19.47 31.37
CA PRO A 71 18.51 19.32 30.19
C PRO A 71 19.62 18.25 30.36
N PRO A 72 20.09 17.62 29.26
CA PRO A 72 21.27 16.73 29.26
C PRO A 72 22.57 17.44 28.85
N ARG A 73 23.70 16.79 29.19
CA ARG A 73 25.08 17.27 29.11
C ARG A 73 25.68 17.17 27.69
N SER A 74 26.55 18.12 27.36
CA SER A 74 27.30 18.27 26.11
C SER A 74 28.64 17.50 26.09
N THR A 75 28.94 16.87 24.95
CA THR A 75 30.27 16.36 24.56
C THR A 75 30.86 17.27 23.45
N PRO A 76 32.19 17.48 23.40
CA PRO A 76 32.80 18.54 22.58
C PRO A 76 32.95 18.18 21.09
N ASP A 77 32.82 19.20 20.23
CA ASP A 77 32.96 19.16 18.77
C ASP A 77 34.41 18.90 18.28
N PRO A 78 34.61 18.32 17.08
CA PRO A 78 35.93 18.17 16.47
C PRO A 78 36.45 19.47 15.86
N ASP A 79 37.77 19.66 15.93
CA ASP A 79 38.51 20.84 15.48
C ASP A 79 38.44 21.06 13.94
N PRO A 80 38.07 22.26 13.45
CA PRO A 80 37.92 22.59 12.03
C PRO A 80 39.20 22.57 11.16
N ASP A 81 40.39 22.36 11.73
CA ASP A 81 41.68 22.40 11.01
C ASP A 81 42.31 21.02 10.66
N ASP A 82 41.50 19.94 10.59
CA ASP A 82 41.98 18.58 10.27
C ASP A 82 42.39 18.40 8.77
N PRO A 83 43.68 18.16 8.45
CA PRO A 83 44.19 18.07 7.07
C PRO A 83 43.77 16.78 6.32
N ASP A 84 43.12 15.82 6.96
CA ASP A 84 42.68 14.55 6.36
C ASP A 84 41.24 14.58 5.77
N LEU A 85 40.59 15.76 5.76
CA LEU A 85 39.26 15.97 5.18
C LEU A 85 39.33 16.27 3.66
N PRO A 86 38.57 15.56 2.80
CA PRO A 86 38.54 15.88 1.38
C PRO A 86 37.75 17.16 1.09
N ASP A 87 38.25 17.90 0.11
CA ASP A 87 37.62 19.06 -0.49
C ASP A 87 36.24 18.71 -1.08
N LEU A 88 35.15 19.27 -0.52
CA LEU A 88 33.77 19.05 -1.01
C LEU A 88 33.55 19.63 -2.43
N THR A 89 34.52 20.39 -2.95
CA THR A 89 34.53 20.99 -4.30
C THR A 89 35.63 20.40 -5.23
N ALA A 90 36.23 19.24 -4.92
CA ALA A 90 37.43 18.73 -5.60
C ALA A 90 37.34 18.74 -7.15
N PRO A 91 38.43 19.07 -7.89
CA PRO A 91 38.40 19.38 -9.34
C PRO A 91 37.86 18.28 -10.27
N SER A 92 37.90 17.01 -9.84
CA SER A 92 37.36 15.88 -10.59
C SER A 92 35.82 15.87 -10.66
N LEU A 93 35.13 16.55 -9.73
CA LEU A 93 33.68 16.78 -9.78
C LEU A 93 33.28 17.97 -10.68
N TYR A 94 34.22 18.89 -10.99
CA TYR A 94 33.92 20.18 -11.64
C TYR A 94 34.60 20.42 -12.98
N ALA A 95 35.46 19.51 -13.47
CA ALA A 95 36.13 19.69 -14.76
C ALA A 95 35.13 19.85 -15.94
N ALA A 96 33.91 19.32 -15.82
CA ALA A 96 32.85 19.46 -16.81
C ALA A 96 31.93 20.68 -16.61
N ALA A 97 31.98 21.37 -15.46
CA ALA A 97 31.21 22.59 -15.19
C ALA A 97 31.92 23.87 -15.70
N ARG A 98 33.17 23.74 -16.17
CA ARG A 98 34.01 24.85 -16.64
C ARG A 98 33.96 25.10 -18.14
N GLN A 99 33.14 24.35 -18.88
CA GLN A 99 32.82 24.68 -20.26
C GLN A 99 31.57 25.53 -20.26
N THR A 100 31.68 26.78 -20.73
CA THR A 100 30.53 27.62 -21.06
C THR A 100 29.55 26.78 -21.86
N PRO A 101 28.28 26.62 -21.41
CA PRO A 101 27.32 25.81 -22.15
C PRO A 101 27.19 26.40 -23.56
N PRO A 102 27.19 25.60 -24.64
CA PRO A 102 26.61 26.08 -25.88
C PRO A 102 25.19 26.56 -25.57
N PRO A 103 24.71 27.66 -26.18
CA PRO A 103 23.35 28.14 -25.94
C PRO A 103 22.40 27.03 -26.32
N LEU A 104 21.85 26.35 -25.32
CA LEU A 104 20.81 25.36 -25.53
C LEU A 104 19.62 26.12 -26.11
N PRO A 105 19.09 25.71 -27.27
CA PRO A 105 17.86 26.28 -27.77
C PRO A 105 16.80 26.07 -26.69
N GLY A 106 16.22 27.17 -26.21
CA GLY A 106 15.11 27.14 -25.28
C GLY A 106 14.09 26.12 -25.79
N ILE A 107 13.72 25.18 -24.92
CA ILE A 107 12.71 24.18 -25.25
C ILE A 107 11.44 24.94 -25.60
N ARG A 108 11.18 25.06 -26.91
CA ARG A 108 9.86 25.32 -27.43
C ARG A 108 9.00 24.15 -26.97
N LEU A 109 8.13 24.41 -26.00
CA LEU A 109 6.90 23.65 -25.89
C LEU A 109 6.25 23.69 -27.28
N ARG A 110 6.07 22.52 -27.88
CA ARG A 110 5.26 22.34 -29.07
C ARG A 110 3.85 22.83 -28.69
N GLN A 111 3.56 24.08 -29.03
CA GLN A 111 2.25 24.71 -28.91
C GLN A 111 1.41 24.21 -30.06
N ASP A 112 0.80 23.06 -29.82
CA ASP A 112 -0.56 22.66 -30.19
C ASP A 112 -0.68 21.18 -29.79
N PRO A 113 -1.74 20.78 -29.07
CA PRO A 113 -1.89 19.39 -28.66
C PRO A 113 -2.23 18.54 -29.88
N GLU A 114 -1.20 18.00 -30.52
CA GLU A 114 -1.34 16.79 -31.33
C GLU A 114 -2.00 15.71 -30.45
N PRO A 115 -3.04 15.01 -30.94
CA PRO A 115 -3.85 14.11 -30.15
C PRO A 115 -2.98 13.02 -29.50
N GLY A 116 -2.90 13.06 -28.17
CA GLY A 116 -2.12 12.11 -27.39
C GLY A 116 -2.68 10.70 -27.57
N LYS A 117 -1.80 9.79 -27.98
CA LYS A 117 -2.07 8.36 -28.05
C LYS A 117 -2.29 7.80 -26.64
N ALA A 118 -3.34 7.00 -26.45
CA ALA A 118 -3.66 6.37 -25.19
C ALA A 118 -3.93 4.88 -25.35
N LEU A 119 -3.72 4.14 -24.26
CA LEU A 119 -3.87 2.70 -24.21
C LEU A 119 -5.09 2.32 -23.34
N PRO A 120 -6.02 1.48 -23.83
CA PRO A 120 -7.11 0.99 -23.00
C PRO A 120 -6.59 0.05 -21.90
N VAL A 121 -7.13 0.18 -20.69
CA VAL A 121 -6.74 -0.59 -19.51
C VAL A 121 -8.00 -1.12 -18.83
N ARG A 122 -8.06 -2.44 -18.61
CA ARG A 122 -9.08 -3.03 -17.73
C ARG A 122 -8.60 -3.01 -16.30
N VAL A 123 -9.39 -2.39 -15.44
CA VAL A 123 -9.30 -2.59 -14.00
C VAL A 123 -9.94 -3.93 -13.64
N PRO A 124 -9.21 -4.88 -13.02
CA PRO A 124 -9.83 -6.03 -12.39
C PRO A 124 -10.71 -5.52 -11.25
N GLU A 125 -12.01 -5.48 -11.48
CA GLU A 125 -12.98 -5.24 -10.43
C GLU A 125 -13.26 -6.58 -9.73
N ASP A 126 -13.29 -6.57 -8.39
CA ASP A 126 -13.74 -7.72 -7.62
C ASP A 126 -15.21 -8.05 -7.90
N LYS A 127 -15.60 -9.31 -7.70
CA LYS A 127 -17.01 -9.72 -7.80
C LYS A 127 -17.87 -8.95 -6.80
N ALA A 128 -19.01 -8.45 -7.25
CA ALA A 128 -19.97 -7.78 -6.37
C ALA A 128 -20.65 -8.80 -5.43
N LEU A 129 -20.87 -10.03 -5.93
CA LEU A 129 -21.36 -11.18 -5.18
C LEU A 129 -20.21 -12.11 -4.79
N THR A 130 -19.73 -11.99 -3.55
CA THR A 130 -18.64 -12.83 -3.01
C THR A 130 -19.06 -14.27 -2.71
N ARG A 131 -20.37 -14.57 -2.58
CA ARG A 131 -20.90 -15.89 -2.17
C ARG A 131 -22.03 -16.42 -3.06
N GLU A 132 -21.83 -16.43 -4.37
CA GLU A 132 -22.82 -16.88 -5.37
C GLU A 132 -23.41 -18.27 -5.07
N LEU A 133 -22.63 -19.22 -4.55
CA LEU A 133 -23.11 -20.56 -4.21
C LEU A 133 -24.11 -20.56 -3.05
N GLU A 134 -23.89 -19.73 -2.02
CA GLU A 134 -24.81 -19.60 -0.89
C GLU A 134 -26.12 -18.93 -1.33
N LEU A 135 -26.03 -17.92 -2.19
CA LEU A 135 -27.18 -17.24 -2.80
C LEU A 135 -27.99 -18.20 -3.69
N GLY A 136 -27.32 -18.99 -4.53
CA GLY A 136 -27.98 -20.02 -5.35
C GLY A 136 -28.67 -21.08 -4.49
N ARG A 137 -28.07 -21.48 -3.36
CA ARG A 137 -28.70 -22.40 -2.39
C ARG A 137 -29.91 -21.76 -1.69
N ALA A 138 -29.82 -20.49 -1.33
CA ALA A 138 -30.91 -19.73 -0.71
C ALA A 138 -32.16 -19.66 -1.60
N LEU A 139 -31.97 -19.49 -2.91
CA LEU A 139 -33.07 -19.38 -3.89
C LEU A 139 -33.55 -20.74 -4.44
N ARG A 140 -32.91 -21.85 -4.06
CA ARG A 140 -33.28 -23.21 -4.51
C ARG A 140 -34.77 -23.56 -4.30
N PRO A 141 -35.46 -23.12 -3.22
CA PRO A 141 -36.89 -23.38 -3.05
C PRO A 141 -37.77 -22.90 -4.22
N LEU A 142 -37.34 -21.88 -4.98
CA LEU A 142 -38.07 -21.39 -6.15
C LEU A 142 -38.02 -22.33 -7.35
N ARG A 143 -37.12 -23.33 -7.37
CA ARG A 143 -36.93 -24.27 -8.49
C ARG A 143 -38.00 -25.37 -8.52
N ARG A 144 -39.27 -24.97 -8.48
CA ARG A 144 -40.43 -25.87 -8.58
C ARG A 144 -40.91 -25.99 -10.02
N ARG A 145 -41.56 -27.12 -10.32
CA ARG A 145 -42.27 -27.34 -11.57
C ARG A 145 -43.75 -27.57 -11.29
N GLN A 146 -44.59 -27.20 -12.25
CA GLN A 146 -46.02 -27.41 -12.23
C GLN A 146 -46.46 -28.08 -13.53
N ALA A 147 -47.47 -28.94 -13.43
CA ALA A 147 -48.14 -29.50 -14.60
C ALA A 147 -48.77 -28.37 -15.43
N SER A 148 -48.40 -28.28 -16.72
CA SER A 148 -48.97 -27.29 -17.63
C SER A 148 -50.46 -27.60 -17.87
N PRO A 149 -51.38 -26.62 -17.74
CA PRO A 149 -52.79 -26.85 -17.99
C PRO A 149 -53.13 -26.98 -19.49
N HIS A 150 -52.24 -26.52 -20.37
CA HIS A 150 -52.50 -26.43 -21.81
C HIS A 150 -51.54 -27.26 -22.67
N ARG A 151 -50.36 -27.64 -22.13
CA ARG A 151 -49.39 -28.47 -22.86
C ARG A 151 -49.36 -29.89 -22.31
N ARG A 152 -49.60 -30.85 -23.20
CA ARG A 152 -49.47 -32.29 -22.91
C ARG A 152 -48.39 -32.89 -23.81
N GLU A 153 -47.65 -33.84 -23.28
CA GLU A 153 -46.70 -34.68 -24.01
C GLU A 153 -47.15 -36.14 -23.93
N ILE A 154 -46.62 -36.97 -24.83
CA ILE A 154 -46.87 -38.41 -24.80
C ILE A 154 -46.13 -38.99 -23.60
N ASP A 155 -46.85 -39.74 -22.76
CA ASP A 155 -46.25 -40.54 -21.70
C ASP A 155 -45.81 -41.87 -22.31
N GLU A 156 -44.60 -41.88 -22.90
CA GLU A 156 -44.10 -43.02 -23.69
C GLU A 156 -44.18 -44.34 -22.90
N GLU A 157 -43.78 -44.32 -21.64
CA GLU A 157 -43.74 -45.49 -20.77
C GLU A 157 -45.15 -46.00 -20.43
N ARG A 158 -46.07 -45.08 -20.10
CA ARG A 158 -47.46 -45.44 -19.79
C ARG A 158 -48.23 -45.85 -21.05
N THR A 159 -47.95 -45.23 -22.20
CA THR A 159 -48.47 -45.61 -23.51
C THR A 159 -48.01 -47.02 -23.90
N ALA A 160 -46.73 -47.33 -23.69
CA ALA A 160 -46.19 -48.66 -23.94
C ALA A 160 -46.81 -49.73 -23.02
N ALA A 161 -47.01 -49.40 -21.73
CA ALA A 161 -47.68 -50.28 -20.78
C ALA A 161 -49.15 -50.55 -21.16
N GLU A 162 -49.93 -49.50 -21.45
CA GLU A 162 -51.33 -49.63 -21.83
C GLU A 162 -51.48 -50.42 -23.14
N LEU A 163 -50.61 -50.18 -24.13
CA LEU A 163 -50.57 -50.95 -25.37
C LEU A 163 -50.22 -52.43 -25.12
N ALA A 164 -49.28 -52.71 -24.21
CA ALA A 164 -48.91 -54.08 -23.87
C ALA A 164 -50.04 -54.83 -23.15
N GLU A 165 -50.83 -54.14 -22.32
CA GLU A 165 -51.94 -54.74 -21.56
C GLU A 165 -53.22 -54.89 -22.39
N THR A 166 -53.54 -53.90 -23.21
CA THR A 166 -54.83 -53.82 -23.93
C THR A 166 -54.74 -54.25 -25.39
N LEU A 167 -53.54 -54.32 -25.97
CA LEU A 167 -53.25 -54.53 -27.40
C LEU A 167 -53.88 -53.46 -28.33
N LEU A 168 -54.31 -52.32 -27.78
CA LEU A 168 -54.84 -51.19 -28.53
C LEU A 168 -53.79 -50.06 -28.59
N PRO A 169 -53.54 -49.44 -29.76
CA PRO A 169 -52.57 -48.35 -29.91
C PRO A 169 -53.13 -47.00 -29.43
N ASP A 170 -53.53 -46.92 -28.16
CA ASP A 170 -54.01 -45.69 -27.54
C ASP A 170 -52.86 -44.91 -26.89
N VAL A 171 -52.77 -43.63 -27.23
CA VAL A 171 -51.71 -42.73 -26.76
C VAL A 171 -52.09 -42.11 -25.43
N VAL A 172 -51.34 -42.41 -24.37
CA VAL A 172 -51.55 -41.82 -23.05
C VAL A 172 -50.77 -40.49 -22.97
N LEU A 173 -51.49 -39.40 -22.74
CA LEU A 173 -50.91 -38.07 -22.62
C LEU A 173 -50.73 -37.67 -21.16
N ARG A 174 -49.58 -37.09 -20.81
CA ARG A 174 -49.35 -36.45 -19.50
C ARG A 174 -49.08 -34.95 -19.64
N PRO A 175 -49.42 -34.12 -18.64
CA PRO A 175 -49.10 -32.70 -18.66
C PRO A 175 -47.59 -32.47 -18.63
N VAL A 176 -47.09 -31.56 -19.47
CA VAL A 176 -45.67 -31.16 -19.46
C VAL A 176 -45.35 -30.46 -18.14
N GLN A 177 -44.23 -30.83 -17.51
CA GLN A 177 -43.76 -30.17 -16.28
C GLN A 177 -42.98 -28.90 -16.61
N GLU A 178 -43.66 -27.75 -16.50
CA GLU A 178 -43.10 -26.43 -16.77
C GLU A 178 -42.64 -25.73 -15.50
N ARG A 179 -41.74 -24.75 -15.67
CA ARG A 179 -41.34 -23.87 -14.56
C ARG A 179 -42.52 -22.99 -14.19
N TRP A 180 -42.82 -22.93 -12.90
CA TRP A 180 -44.06 -22.32 -12.40
C TRP A 180 -44.08 -20.79 -12.45
N LEU A 181 -42.93 -20.11 -12.43
CA LEU A 181 -42.82 -18.64 -12.42
C LEU A 181 -42.08 -18.07 -13.65
N HIS A 182 -42.46 -16.87 -14.06
CA HIS A 182 -41.69 -15.97 -14.91
C HIS A 182 -41.00 -14.91 -14.04
N LEU A 183 -39.86 -14.37 -14.47
CA LEU A 183 -39.16 -13.31 -13.74
C LEU A 183 -39.14 -12.02 -14.56
N ALA A 184 -39.65 -10.93 -13.97
CA ALA A 184 -39.43 -9.57 -14.42
C ALA A 184 -38.44 -8.88 -13.46
N LEU A 185 -37.18 -8.78 -13.88
CA LEU A 185 -36.13 -8.10 -13.13
C LEU A 185 -36.07 -6.63 -13.58
N LEU A 186 -36.54 -5.73 -12.72
CA LEU A 186 -36.51 -4.29 -12.99
C LEU A 186 -35.28 -3.69 -12.32
N VAL A 187 -34.42 -3.04 -13.07
CA VAL A 187 -33.19 -2.41 -12.55
C VAL A 187 -33.37 -0.91 -12.63
N ASP A 188 -33.28 -0.22 -11.49
CA ASP A 188 -33.30 1.24 -11.45
C ASP A 188 -32.10 1.82 -12.23
N ASP A 189 -32.41 2.76 -13.14
CA ASP A 189 -31.47 3.39 -14.07
C ASP A 189 -30.98 4.77 -13.56
N GLY A 190 -31.18 5.07 -12.28
CA GLY A 190 -30.62 6.26 -11.63
C GLY A 190 -29.09 6.35 -11.71
N LEU A 191 -28.54 7.56 -11.57
CA LEU A 191 -27.08 7.78 -11.65
C LEU A 191 -26.31 7.02 -10.56
N SER A 192 -26.85 6.96 -9.35
CA SER A 192 -26.26 6.24 -8.22
C SER A 192 -26.27 4.71 -8.41
N MET A 193 -27.17 4.20 -9.26
CA MET A 193 -27.23 2.79 -9.64
C MET A 193 -26.05 2.34 -10.54
N LEU A 194 -25.25 3.28 -11.06
CA LEU A 194 -24.02 2.94 -11.78
C LEU A 194 -22.99 2.23 -10.90
N LEU A 195 -22.94 2.57 -9.61
CA LEU A 195 -22.11 1.84 -8.63
C LEU A 195 -22.55 0.38 -8.51
N TRP A 196 -23.84 0.11 -8.67
CA TRP A 196 -24.48 -1.19 -8.51
C TRP A 196 -24.72 -1.94 -9.83
N HIS A 197 -24.30 -1.38 -10.96
CA HIS A 197 -24.50 -1.95 -12.29
C HIS A 197 -24.01 -3.41 -12.37
N ARG A 198 -22.84 -3.69 -11.78
CA ARG A 198 -22.28 -5.04 -11.72
C ARG A 198 -23.08 -6.00 -10.84
N LEU A 199 -23.57 -5.53 -9.69
CA LEU A 199 -24.43 -6.33 -8.81
C LEU A 199 -25.69 -6.78 -9.57
N GLY A 200 -26.33 -5.88 -10.32
CA GLY A 200 -27.48 -6.21 -11.15
C GLY A 200 -27.15 -7.23 -12.24
N ALA A 201 -26.00 -7.09 -12.92
CA ALA A 201 -25.56 -8.04 -13.95
C ALA A 201 -25.22 -9.44 -13.37
N GLU A 202 -24.51 -9.49 -12.24
CA GLU A 202 -24.17 -10.74 -11.56
C GLU A 202 -25.41 -11.44 -11.01
N LEU A 203 -26.36 -10.69 -10.41
CA LEU A 203 -27.62 -11.25 -9.92
C LEU A 203 -28.49 -11.78 -11.06
N ARG A 204 -28.59 -11.05 -12.17
CA ARG A 204 -29.24 -11.55 -13.39
C ARG A 204 -28.65 -12.89 -13.82
N THR A 205 -27.32 -12.96 -13.93
CA THR A 205 -26.60 -14.18 -14.33
C THR A 205 -26.87 -15.33 -13.35
N LEU A 206 -26.91 -15.04 -12.05
CA LEU A 206 -27.24 -16.02 -11.01
C LEU A 206 -28.67 -16.55 -11.17
N LEU A 207 -29.66 -15.67 -11.35
CA LEU A 207 -31.07 -16.03 -11.50
C LEU A 207 -31.34 -16.82 -12.79
N GLU A 208 -30.66 -16.48 -13.89
CA GLU A 208 -30.69 -17.25 -15.14
C GLU A 208 -30.10 -18.65 -14.94
N ARG A 209 -28.94 -18.76 -14.26
CA ARG A 209 -28.28 -20.04 -13.95
C ARG A 209 -29.05 -20.92 -12.96
N LEU A 210 -29.82 -20.32 -12.06
CA LEU A 210 -30.66 -21.05 -11.10
C LEU A 210 -31.69 -21.95 -11.81
N GLY A 211 -32.13 -21.55 -13.00
CA GLY A 211 -33.09 -22.31 -13.82
C GLY A 211 -34.47 -22.46 -13.18
N ALA A 212 -34.85 -21.54 -12.27
CA ALA A 212 -36.14 -21.56 -11.58
C ALA A 212 -37.28 -20.96 -12.43
N PHE A 213 -36.97 -20.05 -13.35
CA PHE A 213 -37.97 -19.27 -14.09
C PHE A 213 -38.14 -19.73 -15.55
N ALA A 214 -39.37 -19.76 -16.04
CA ALA A 214 -39.69 -20.12 -17.43
C ALA A 214 -39.11 -19.10 -18.42
N THR A 215 -39.28 -17.81 -18.13
CA THR A 215 -38.65 -16.71 -18.86
C THR A 215 -38.08 -15.70 -17.87
N THR A 216 -37.02 -15.01 -18.27
CA THR A 216 -36.42 -13.91 -17.49
C THR A 216 -36.37 -12.68 -18.39
N ARG A 217 -37.03 -11.61 -17.98
CA ARG A 217 -37.03 -10.30 -18.66
C ARG A 217 -36.30 -9.31 -17.76
N VAL A 218 -35.39 -8.54 -18.34
CA VAL A 218 -34.61 -7.53 -17.62
C VAL A 218 -34.95 -6.18 -18.25
N LEU A 219 -35.53 -5.28 -17.46
CA LEU A 219 -35.98 -3.96 -17.91
C LEU A 219 -35.30 -2.87 -17.08
N GLY A 220 -35.06 -1.72 -17.72
CA GLY A 220 -34.63 -0.51 -17.03
C GLY A 220 -35.82 0.20 -16.40
N LEU A 221 -35.68 0.68 -15.18
CA LEU A 221 -36.68 1.46 -14.46
C LEU A 221 -36.16 2.88 -14.26
N ASP A 222 -36.76 3.85 -14.94
CA ASP A 222 -36.46 5.27 -14.73
C ASP A 222 -37.30 5.82 -13.58
N ALA A 223 -36.68 5.92 -12.41
CA ALA A 223 -37.26 6.47 -11.19
C ALA A 223 -36.97 7.96 -10.98
N ARG A 224 -36.32 8.65 -11.94
CA ARG A 224 -35.82 10.03 -11.76
C ARG A 224 -36.93 11.07 -11.67
N SER A 225 -38.02 10.87 -12.42
CA SER A 225 -39.21 11.72 -12.37
C SER A 225 -39.87 11.63 -10.99
N VAL A 226 -40.48 12.72 -10.52
CA VAL A 226 -41.19 12.72 -9.23
C VAL A 226 -42.52 11.97 -9.33
N SER A 227 -43.23 12.04 -10.45
CA SER A 227 -44.61 11.53 -10.56
C SER A 227 -44.82 10.45 -11.62
N GLU A 228 -43.88 10.24 -12.53
CA GLU A 228 -44.05 9.32 -13.66
C GLU A 228 -42.87 8.34 -13.79
N PRO A 229 -42.91 7.17 -13.12
CA PRO A 229 -41.93 6.11 -13.36
C PRO A 229 -42.10 5.55 -14.77
N ARG A 230 -40.98 5.32 -15.48
CA ARG A 230 -40.99 4.79 -16.85
C ARG A 230 -40.17 3.51 -16.95
N LEU A 231 -40.53 2.62 -17.89
CA LEU A 231 -39.76 1.42 -18.18
C LEU A 231 -39.07 1.53 -19.54
N HIS A 232 -37.89 0.94 -19.60
CA HIS A 232 -37.03 0.88 -20.77
C HIS A 232 -36.72 -0.57 -21.11
N ALA A 233 -36.61 -0.88 -22.40
CA ALA A 233 -36.34 -2.24 -22.87
C ALA A 233 -34.98 -2.77 -22.40
N ARG A 234 -34.03 -1.88 -22.09
CA ARG A 234 -32.72 -2.25 -21.54
C ARG A 234 -32.32 -1.28 -20.43
N PRO A 235 -31.75 -1.78 -19.31
CA PRO A 235 -31.27 -0.93 -18.23
C PRO A 235 -30.05 -0.10 -18.67
N PHE A 236 -29.91 1.07 -18.05
CA PHE A 236 -28.88 2.08 -18.26
C PHE A 236 -28.73 2.54 -19.71
N ARG A 237 -29.82 2.44 -20.50
CA ARG A 237 -29.89 2.90 -21.89
C ARG A 237 -31.10 3.81 -22.04
N PRO A 238 -30.97 5.11 -21.73
CA PRO A 238 -32.08 6.05 -21.81
C PRO A 238 -32.66 6.16 -23.23
N ASP A 239 -31.83 5.94 -24.26
CA ASP A 239 -32.25 5.93 -25.67
C ASP A 239 -32.99 4.64 -26.09
N SER A 240 -33.15 3.68 -25.18
CA SER A 240 -33.83 2.43 -25.52
C SER A 240 -35.36 2.60 -25.53
N THR A 241 -36.02 1.78 -26.33
CA THR A 241 -37.46 1.84 -26.55
C THR A 241 -38.23 1.83 -25.22
N PRO A 242 -39.11 2.81 -24.97
CA PRO A 242 -39.94 2.82 -23.79
C PRO A 242 -40.92 1.65 -23.81
N VAL A 243 -41.14 1.05 -22.65
CA VAL A 243 -41.99 -0.11 -22.45
C VAL A 243 -43.19 0.30 -21.56
N PRO A 244 -44.44 -0.04 -21.93
CA PRO A 244 -45.59 0.25 -21.07
C PRO A 244 -45.49 -0.46 -19.71
N LEU A 245 -45.86 0.23 -18.62
CA LEU A 245 -45.89 -0.33 -17.25
C LEU A 245 -46.80 -1.56 -17.14
N SER A 246 -47.86 -1.62 -17.97
CA SER A 246 -48.79 -2.74 -18.04
C SER A 246 -48.13 -4.03 -18.54
N SER A 247 -46.98 -3.97 -19.22
CA SER A 247 -46.30 -5.16 -19.78
C SER A 247 -45.63 -6.06 -18.73
N VAL A 248 -45.43 -5.55 -17.51
CA VAL A 248 -44.96 -6.30 -16.35
C VAL A 248 -46.11 -7.02 -15.65
N GLY A 249 -47.32 -6.46 -15.77
CA GLY A 249 -48.52 -7.04 -15.19
C GLY A 249 -48.94 -8.31 -15.92
N ASP A 250 -48.98 -9.42 -15.18
CA ASP A 250 -49.39 -10.72 -15.68
C ASP A 250 -50.72 -11.13 -15.04
N PRO A 251 -51.82 -11.25 -15.81
CA PRO A 251 -53.12 -11.64 -15.27
C PRO A 251 -53.15 -13.08 -14.76
N SER A 252 -52.18 -13.94 -15.15
CA SER A 252 -52.06 -15.29 -14.61
C SER A 252 -51.46 -15.34 -13.20
N GLY A 253 -50.86 -14.23 -12.74
CA GLY A 253 -50.18 -14.12 -11.44
C GLY A 253 -48.89 -14.93 -11.34
N ARG A 254 -48.32 -15.40 -12.46
CA ARG A 254 -47.11 -16.24 -12.51
C ARG A 254 -45.83 -15.43 -12.69
N THR A 255 -45.93 -14.14 -12.92
CA THR A 255 -44.77 -13.25 -13.04
C THR A 255 -44.35 -12.74 -11.66
N LEU A 256 -43.16 -13.14 -11.25
CA LEU A 256 -42.44 -12.60 -10.11
C LEU A 256 -41.76 -11.30 -10.53
N VAL A 257 -42.02 -10.21 -9.81
CA VAL A 257 -41.40 -8.90 -10.02
C VAL A 257 -40.33 -8.67 -8.96
N LEU A 258 -39.10 -8.45 -9.39
CA LEU A 258 -37.99 -8.10 -8.49
C LEU A 258 -37.40 -6.77 -8.93
N VAL A 259 -37.51 -5.74 -8.08
CA VAL A 259 -36.99 -4.39 -8.37
C VAL A 259 -35.66 -4.19 -7.66
N ILE A 260 -34.59 -3.93 -8.38
CA ILE A 260 -33.28 -3.60 -7.80
C ILE A 260 -33.12 -2.08 -7.80
N SER A 261 -33.01 -1.48 -6.62
CA SER A 261 -32.88 -0.02 -6.50
C SER A 261 -32.09 0.38 -5.24
N ASP A 262 -31.48 1.56 -5.28
CA ASP A 262 -30.91 2.26 -4.13
C ASP A 262 -31.91 3.25 -3.49
N GLY A 263 -33.12 3.37 -4.03
CA GLY A 263 -34.19 4.21 -3.49
C GLY A 263 -34.03 5.70 -3.75
N MET A 264 -33.09 6.13 -4.58
CA MET A 264 -32.75 7.56 -4.70
C MET A 264 -33.57 8.32 -5.74
N GLY A 265 -34.27 7.62 -6.63
CA GLY A 265 -35.17 8.24 -7.61
C GLY A 265 -36.28 9.07 -6.97
N GLY A 266 -36.64 10.19 -7.58
CA GLY A 266 -37.71 11.09 -7.11
C GLY A 266 -39.06 10.39 -6.92
N SER A 267 -39.34 9.36 -7.73
CA SER A 267 -40.57 8.56 -7.66
C SER A 267 -40.69 7.72 -6.37
N TRP A 268 -39.57 7.41 -5.71
CA TRP A 268 -39.59 6.72 -4.41
C TRP A 268 -40.07 7.66 -3.30
N ARG A 269 -39.54 8.89 -3.28
CA ARG A 269 -39.87 9.90 -2.26
C ARG A 269 -41.31 10.43 -2.39
N SER A 270 -41.82 10.53 -3.61
CA SER A 270 -43.20 10.96 -3.86
C SER A 270 -44.25 9.89 -3.53
N GLY A 271 -43.83 8.62 -3.41
CA GLY A 271 -44.72 7.47 -3.28
C GLY A 271 -45.22 6.90 -4.62
N ALA A 272 -44.93 7.51 -5.77
CA ALA A 272 -45.40 7.02 -7.08
C ALA A 272 -44.92 5.58 -7.38
N LEU A 273 -43.68 5.25 -7.01
CA LEU A 273 -43.18 3.87 -7.14
C LEU A 273 -43.76 2.91 -6.11
N HIS A 274 -44.10 3.40 -4.91
CA HIS A 274 -44.79 2.60 -3.90
C HIS A 274 -46.18 2.17 -4.40
N ASP A 275 -46.92 3.06 -5.05
CA ASP A 275 -48.23 2.76 -5.62
C ASP A 275 -48.13 1.76 -6.78
N LEU A 276 -47.11 1.91 -7.64
CA LEU A 276 -46.85 0.97 -8.73
C LEU A 276 -46.45 -0.43 -8.23
N LEU A 277 -45.59 -0.49 -7.21
CA LEU A 277 -45.22 -1.75 -6.56
C LEU A 277 -46.41 -2.40 -5.89
N SER A 278 -47.26 -1.64 -5.21
CA SER A 278 -48.51 -2.14 -4.62
C SER A 278 -49.42 -2.77 -5.67
N PHE A 279 -49.52 -2.14 -6.85
CA PHE A 279 -50.27 -2.67 -7.98
C PHE A 279 -49.68 -3.97 -8.56
N TRP A 280 -48.36 -4.09 -8.66
CA TRP A 280 -47.74 -5.36 -9.10
C TRP A 280 -47.85 -6.45 -8.03
N ALA A 281 -47.63 -6.09 -6.77
CA ALA A 281 -47.72 -6.96 -5.61
C ALA A 281 -49.15 -7.49 -5.36
N SER A 282 -50.18 -6.76 -5.81
CA SER A 282 -51.57 -7.23 -5.75
C SER A 282 -51.91 -8.26 -6.82
N ARG A 283 -51.05 -8.46 -7.83
CA ARG A 283 -51.27 -9.38 -8.95
C ARG A 283 -50.38 -10.62 -8.90
N GLY A 284 -49.18 -10.51 -8.32
CA GLY A 284 -48.23 -11.62 -8.19
C GLY A 284 -47.15 -11.32 -7.15
N PRO A 285 -46.19 -12.24 -6.97
CA PRO A 285 -45.07 -12.05 -6.05
C PRO A 285 -44.23 -10.85 -6.46
N ALA A 286 -44.10 -9.86 -5.59
CA ALA A 286 -43.24 -8.69 -5.82
C ALA A 286 -42.30 -8.46 -4.64
N ALA A 287 -41.08 -8.02 -4.92
CA ALA A 287 -40.12 -7.63 -3.89
C ALA A 287 -39.19 -6.52 -4.41
N VAL A 288 -38.64 -5.74 -3.48
CA VAL A 288 -37.60 -4.76 -3.75
C VAL A 288 -36.30 -5.31 -3.19
N LEU A 289 -35.24 -5.38 -3.99
CA LEU A 289 -33.89 -5.66 -3.55
C LEU A 289 -33.16 -4.33 -3.37
N HIS A 290 -32.96 -3.92 -2.12
CA HIS A 290 -32.28 -2.66 -1.81
C HIS A 290 -30.77 -2.86 -1.90
N THR A 291 -30.10 -2.06 -2.72
CA THR A 291 -28.64 -2.15 -2.91
C THR A 291 -27.82 -1.55 -1.77
N LEU A 292 -28.41 -0.63 -0.98
CA LEU A 292 -27.78 -0.03 0.19
C LEU A 292 -27.94 -0.93 1.42
N PRO A 293 -26.99 -0.92 2.36
CA PRO A 293 -27.15 -1.61 3.64
C PRO A 293 -28.27 -0.96 4.49
N PRO A 294 -28.87 -1.70 5.44
CA PRO A 294 -30.00 -1.22 6.25
C PRO A 294 -29.77 0.11 6.98
N GLY A 295 -28.55 0.36 7.45
CA GLY A 295 -28.19 1.61 8.13
C GLY A 295 -28.27 2.86 7.25
N LEU A 296 -28.38 2.71 5.92
CA LEU A 296 -28.50 3.81 4.96
C LEU A 296 -29.90 3.91 4.34
N TRP A 297 -30.87 3.07 4.74
CA TRP A 297 -32.23 3.10 4.18
C TRP A 297 -32.99 4.36 4.57
N GLU A 298 -32.77 4.91 5.78
CA GLU A 298 -33.42 6.14 6.24
C GLU A 298 -33.11 7.36 5.35
N GLY A 299 -31.95 7.38 4.70
CA GLY A 299 -31.58 8.44 3.75
C GLY A 299 -32.17 8.25 2.35
N SER A 300 -32.69 7.05 2.04
CA SER A 300 -33.26 6.71 0.74
C SER A 300 -34.77 6.98 0.69
N GLY A 301 -35.39 6.84 -0.48
CA GLY A 301 -36.85 6.85 -0.62
C GLY A 301 -37.51 5.52 -0.25
N ILE A 302 -36.73 4.47 0.02
CA ILE A 302 -37.22 3.13 0.38
C ILE A 302 -37.12 2.98 1.90
N HIS A 303 -38.26 3.08 2.56
CA HIS A 303 -38.37 2.88 4.01
C HIS A 303 -38.94 1.49 4.26
N ALA A 304 -38.42 0.77 5.24
CA ALA A 304 -38.92 -0.56 5.56
C ALA A 304 -38.91 -0.84 7.06
N GLU A 305 -39.98 -1.49 7.52
CA GLU A 305 -40.16 -1.90 8.91
C GLU A 305 -40.30 -3.41 8.99
N ARG A 306 -39.82 -4.05 10.05
CA ARG A 306 -39.89 -5.51 10.16
C ARG A 306 -41.28 -5.96 10.57
N TRP A 307 -41.81 -6.92 9.80
CA TRP A 307 -43.08 -7.56 10.07
C TRP A 307 -42.94 -9.07 9.91
N GLN A 308 -43.79 -9.80 10.61
CA GLN A 308 -43.93 -11.24 10.41
C GLN A 308 -44.93 -11.48 9.29
N ALA A 309 -44.53 -12.28 8.31
CA ALA A 309 -45.35 -12.62 7.15
C ALA A 309 -45.58 -14.13 7.08
N THR A 310 -46.85 -14.51 6.91
CA THR A 310 -47.27 -15.89 6.70
C THR A 310 -48.01 -16.00 5.38
N THR A 311 -47.65 -16.95 4.51
CA THR A 311 -48.44 -17.22 3.29
C THR A 311 -49.20 -18.53 3.38
N ARG A 312 -50.42 -18.56 2.85
CA ARG A 312 -51.19 -19.79 2.64
C ARG A 312 -51.17 -20.25 1.17
N ARG A 313 -50.61 -19.43 0.28
CA ARG A 313 -50.57 -19.68 -1.17
C ARG A 313 -49.14 -19.64 -1.70
N ILE A 314 -48.73 -20.74 -2.31
CA ILE A 314 -47.42 -20.87 -2.96
C ILE A 314 -47.37 -19.91 -4.15
N GLY A 315 -46.38 -19.00 -4.18
CA GLY A 315 -46.17 -18.03 -5.26
C GLY A 315 -47.36 -17.12 -5.54
N GLY A 316 -48.26 -16.92 -4.56
CA GLY A 316 -49.40 -16.02 -4.69
C GLY A 316 -48.99 -14.54 -4.66
N ALA A 317 -49.92 -13.67 -5.07
CA ALA A 317 -49.80 -12.23 -4.87
C ALA A 317 -49.50 -11.91 -3.40
N ASN A 318 -48.77 -10.82 -3.14
CA ASN A 318 -48.40 -10.46 -1.79
C ASN A 318 -49.62 -10.13 -0.91
N THR A 319 -50.74 -9.72 -1.52
CA THR A 319 -52.05 -9.54 -0.83
C THR A 319 -52.61 -10.84 -0.24
N SER A 320 -52.08 -12.00 -0.60
CA SER A 320 -52.46 -13.28 0.01
C SER A 320 -51.70 -13.61 1.30
N TRP A 321 -50.77 -12.73 1.71
CA TRP A 321 -50.00 -12.92 2.94
C TRP A 321 -50.73 -12.31 4.13
N GLU A 322 -50.60 -12.98 5.26
CA GLU A 322 -51.03 -12.52 6.58
C GLU A 322 -49.84 -11.84 7.25
N ILE A 323 -49.99 -10.55 7.59
CA ILE A 323 -48.93 -9.71 8.14
C ILE A 323 -49.27 -9.34 9.57
N THR A 324 -48.40 -9.71 10.50
CA THR A 324 -48.55 -9.45 11.94
C THR A 324 -47.30 -8.80 12.50
N ASP A 325 -47.45 -7.99 13.53
CA ASP A 325 -46.31 -7.51 14.30
C ASP A 325 -45.74 -8.69 15.12
N PRO A 326 -44.40 -8.87 15.18
CA PRO A 326 -43.81 -10.02 15.87
C PRO A 326 -44.00 -9.98 17.39
N VAL A 327 -44.33 -8.81 17.96
CA VAL A 327 -44.41 -8.61 19.41
C VAL A 327 -45.77 -8.04 19.83
N LEU A 328 -46.30 -7.06 19.10
CA LEU A 328 -47.53 -6.37 19.46
C LEU A 328 -48.79 -7.09 18.95
N PRO A 329 -49.90 -7.07 19.70
CA PRO A 329 -51.17 -7.60 19.23
C PRO A 329 -51.70 -6.80 18.02
N PRO A 330 -52.50 -7.43 17.14
CA PRO A 330 -52.98 -6.83 15.90
C PRO A 330 -53.93 -5.64 16.09
N ASP A 331 -54.42 -5.39 17.31
CA ASP A 331 -55.21 -4.19 17.61
C ASP A 331 -54.35 -2.95 17.88
N LEU A 332 -53.07 -3.13 18.23
CA LEU A 332 -52.12 -2.04 18.48
C LEU A 332 -51.22 -1.76 17.27
N ALA A 333 -50.96 -2.77 16.44
CA ALA A 333 -50.08 -2.67 15.28
C ALA A 333 -50.70 -3.39 14.08
N ARG A 334 -51.26 -2.61 13.14
CA ARG A 334 -51.80 -3.11 11.86
C ARG A 334 -50.90 -2.70 10.71
N PHE A 335 -50.72 -3.60 9.75
CA PHE A 335 -50.02 -3.28 8.52
C PHE A 335 -50.98 -2.63 7.52
N ASP A 336 -50.70 -1.39 7.12
CA ASP A 336 -51.52 -0.65 6.17
C ASP A 336 -50.97 -0.77 4.74
N GLY A 337 -51.75 -1.38 3.84
CA GLY A 337 -51.45 -1.45 2.41
C GLY A 337 -51.09 -2.85 1.91
N VAL A 338 -50.47 -2.92 0.72
CA VAL A 338 -50.04 -4.18 0.12
C VAL A 338 -48.61 -4.48 0.58
N PRO A 339 -48.33 -5.64 1.19
CA PRO A 339 -47.00 -5.92 1.71
C PRO A 339 -46.02 -6.10 0.56
N VAL A 340 -44.91 -5.37 0.59
CA VAL A 340 -43.81 -5.53 -0.37
C VAL A 340 -42.52 -5.68 0.42
N PRO A 341 -41.87 -6.85 0.41
CA PRO A 341 -40.66 -7.05 1.18
C PRO A 341 -39.48 -6.30 0.55
N VAL A 342 -38.63 -5.70 1.39
CA VAL A 342 -37.41 -4.98 1.03
C VAL A 342 -36.20 -5.83 1.40
N LEU A 343 -35.70 -6.58 0.44
CA LEU A 343 -34.66 -7.57 0.62
C LEU A 343 -33.27 -6.96 0.53
N GLU A 344 -32.34 -7.49 1.32
CA GLU A 344 -30.92 -7.25 1.13
C GLU A 344 -30.34 -8.26 0.11
N PRO A 345 -29.26 -7.92 -0.63
CA PRO A 345 -28.56 -8.84 -1.53
C PRO A 345 -27.72 -9.88 -0.76
N THR A 346 -28.29 -10.48 0.27
CA THR A 346 -27.67 -11.47 1.15
C THR A 346 -28.40 -12.81 1.08
N ALA A 347 -27.66 -13.90 1.34
CA ALA A 347 -28.24 -15.24 1.27
C ALA A 347 -29.30 -15.50 2.36
N ALA A 348 -29.27 -14.79 3.49
CA ALA A 348 -30.27 -14.91 4.54
C ALA A 348 -31.61 -14.30 4.08
N SER A 349 -31.60 -13.02 3.70
CA SER A 349 -32.81 -12.30 3.27
C SER A 349 -33.49 -12.97 2.07
N LEU A 350 -32.71 -13.41 1.07
CA LEU A 350 -33.24 -14.12 -0.10
C LEU A 350 -33.74 -15.52 0.23
N ARG A 351 -33.17 -16.21 1.24
CA ARG A 351 -33.64 -17.52 1.67
C ARG A 351 -35.00 -17.41 2.33
N ASP A 352 -35.17 -16.46 3.24
CA ASP A 352 -36.42 -16.28 3.99
C ASP A 352 -37.56 -15.93 3.04
N TRP A 353 -37.30 -15.04 2.08
CA TRP A 353 -38.27 -14.71 1.03
C TRP A 353 -38.56 -15.88 0.08
N ALA A 354 -37.53 -16.60 -0.39
CA ALA A 354 -37.74 -17.77 -1.25
C ALA A 354 -38.49 -18.90 -0.54
N HIS A 355 -38.23 -19.08 0.76
CA HIS A 355 -38.95 -20.04 1.59
C HIS A 355 -40.40 -19.63 1.78
N LEU A 356 -40.67 -18.35 2.08
CA LEU A 356 -42.03 -17.81 2.17
C LEU A 356 -42.79 -18.08 0.87
N LEU A 357 -42.22 -17.76 -0.30
CA LEU A 357 -42.90 -17.96 -1.58
C LEU A 357 -43.13 -19.43 -1.93
N ALA A 358 -42.21 -20.32 -1.57
CA ALA A 358 -42.23 -21.71 -2.01
C ALA A 358 -42.96 -22.66 -1.03
N SER A 359 -43.15 -22.28 0.22
CA SER A 359 -43.67 -23.17 1.26
C SER A 359 -45.02 -22.65 1.79
N PRO A 360 -46.14 -23.37 1.60
CA PRO A 360 -47.41 -22.98 2.18
C PRO A 360 -47.35 -23.12 3.70
N GLY A 361 -47.89 -22.14 4.44
CA GLY A 361 -47.84 -22.09 5.90
C GLY A 361 -46.49 -21.62 6.46
N ALA A 362 -45.54 -21.20 5.62
CA ALA A 362 -44.29 -20.64 6.09
C ALA A 362 -44.52 -19.26 6.71
N THR A 363 -43.94 -19.06 7.89
CA THR A 363 -43.90 -17.79 8.60
C THR A 363 -42.45 -17.31 8.67
N VAL A 364 -42.19 -16.09 8.20
CA VAL A 364 -40.85 -15.48 8.23
C VAL A 364 -40.95 -14.01 8.64
N GLU A 365 -39.91 -13.49 9.27
CA GLU A 365 -39.79 -12.05 9.52
C GLU A 365 -39.06 -11.38 8.37
N LEU A 366 -39.70 -10.39 7.74
CA LEU A 366 -39.12 -9.63 6.64
C LEU A 366 -39.40 -8.14 6.81
N PRO A 367 -38.45 -7.27 6.47
CA PRO A 367 -38.70 -5.84 6.32
C PRO A 367 -39.71 -5.59 5.19
N MET A 368 -40.82 -4.94 5.49
CA MET A 368 -41.87 -4.55 4.54
C MET A 368 -41.77 -3.06 4.24
N LEU A 369 -41.97 -2.72 2.97
CA LEU A 369 -41.97 -1.37 2.45
C LEU A 369 -43.04 -0.54 3.17
N ALA A 370 -42.60 0.48 3.89
CA ALA A 370 -43.45 1.46 4.54
C ALA A 370 -43.81 2.57 3.54
N ARG A 371 -44.99 3.19 3.73
CA ARG A 371 -45.33 4.41 2.99
C ARG A 371 -44.47 5.56 3.48
N PRO A 372 -43.98 6.43 2.58
CA PRO A 372 -43.30 7.65 3.00
C PRO A 372 -44.27 8.52 3.83
N HIS A 373 -43.84 8.93 5.03
CA HIS A 373 -44.63 9.79 5.90
C HIS A 373 -44.79 11.18 5.26
N ARG A 374 -46.01 11.71 5.19
CA ARG A 374 -46.28 13.06 4.68
C ARG A 374 -45.84 14.18 5.65
N SER A 375 -45.47 13.82 6.87
CA SER A 375 -45.04 14.76 7.91
C SER A 375 -43.56 15.06 7.78
N GLY A 376 -43.25 16.31 7.44
CA GLY A 376 -41.89 16.83 7.40
C GLY A 376 -41.20 16.61 6.06
N THR A 377 -41.71 17.25 5.01
CA THR A 377 -40.78 17.92 4.10
C THR A 377 -39.95 18.88 4.96
N VAL A 378 -38.86 18.39 5.56
CA VAL A 378 -37.69 19.25 5.76
C VAL A 378 -37.48 19.81 4.37
N ALA A 379 -37.78 21.10 4.21
CA ALA A 379 -37.65 21.81 2.96
C ALA A 379 -36.37 21.29 2.31
N ALA A 380 -36.45 20.89 1.04
CA ALA A 380 -35.27 20.58 0.26
C ALA A 380 -34.32 21.76 0.48
N SER A 381 -33.36 21.58 1.40
CA SER A 381 -32.47 22.65 1.81
C SER A 381 -31.76 23.00 0.53
N ALA A 382 -32.01 24.22 0.08
CA ALA A 382 -31.46 24.77 -1.13
C ALA A 382 -29.93 24.81 -0.95
N GLY A 383 -29.31 23.69 -1.30
CA GLY A 383 -27.92 23.38 -1.01
C GLY A 383 -27.58 21.92 -1.36
N GLN A 384 -28.20 21.33 -2.39
CA GLN A 384 -27.70 20.09 -3.00
C GLN A 384 -26.29 20.37 -3.56
N GLY A 385 -25.27 19.94 -2.81
CA GLY A 385 -23.86 20.17 -3.10
C GLY A 385 -23.08 20.94 -2.02
N ASP A 386 -23.70 21.28 -0.88
CA ASP A 386 -22.97 21.87 0.24
C ASP A 386 -22.12 20.84 0.96
N LEU A 387 -20.80 21.05 0.91
CA LEU A 387 -19.81 20.22 1.57
C LEU A 387 -20.05 20.09 3.09
N GLN A 388 -20.60 21.12 3.71
CA GLN A 388 -20.90 21.13 5.15
C GLN A 388 -22.00 20.11 5.49
N HIS A 389 -23.11 20.11 4.75
CA HIS A 389 -24.16 19.10 4.92
C HIS A 389 -23.63 17.68 4.69
N PHE A 390 -22.76 17.48 3.70
CA PHE A 390 -22.13 16.18 3.50
C PHE A 390 -21.20 15.81 4.66
N ARG A 391 -20.40 16.73 5.18
CA ARG A 391 -19.52 16.49 6.34
C ARG A 391 -20.31 16.09 7.58
N ASP A 392 -21.46 16.71 7.81
CA ASP A 392 -22.29 16.46 8.99
C ASP A 392 -23.08 15.15 8.89
N ALA A 393 -23.37 14.68 7.66
CA ALA A 393 -24.16 13.47 7.40
C ALA A 393 -23.34 12.22 7.05
N ALA A 394 -22.13 12.37 6.50
CA ALA A 394 -21.32 11.26 6.02
C ALA A 394 -20.53 10.59 7.14
N THR A 395 -20.30 9.28 7.01
CA THR A 395 -19.36 8.58 7.88
C THR A 395 -17.94 9.15 7.71
N PRO A 396 -17.09 9.15 8.76
CA PRO A 396 -15.71 9.61 8.66
C PRO A 396 -14.94 8.93 7.52
N GLU A 397 -15.17 7.64 7.31
CA GLU A 397 -14.58 6.85 6.23
C GLU A 397 -15.07 7.29 4.85
N ALA A 398 -16.35 7.62 4.69
CA ALA A 398 -16.89 8.15 3.43
C ALA A 398 -16.37 9.56 3.15
N TYR A 399 -16.28 10.43 4.16
CA TYR A 399 -15.72 11.77 4.01
C TYR A 399 -14.23 11.74 3.62
N ARG A 400 -13.44 10.88 4.27
CA ARG A 400 -12.03 10.64 3.91
C ARG A 400 -11.92 10.04 2.51
N LEU A 401 -12.79 9.09 2.13
CA LEU A 401 -12.81 8.52 0.78
C LEU A 401 -13.13 9.59 -0.29
N ALA A 402 -14.04 10.53 0.01
CA ALA A 402 -14.36 11.64 -0.89
C ALA A 402 -13.12 12.48 -1.20
N ALA A 403 -12.23 12.72 -0.24
CA ALA A 403 -10.97 13.42 -0.45
C ALA A 403 -10.03 12.67 -1.42
N HIS A 404 -9.90 11.35 -1.25
CA HIS A 404 -9.09 10.52 -2.16
C HIS A 404 -9.68 10.47 -3.57
N LEU A 405 -11.01 10.46 -3.70
CA LEU A 405 -11.69 10.56 -5.00
C LEU A 405 -11.48 11.95 -5.63
N ALA A 406 -11.59 13.02 -4.84
CA ALA A 406 -11.37 14.40 -5.27
C ALA A 406 -9.94 14.64 -5.77
N ALA A 407 -8.95 13.94 -5.22
CA ALA A 407 -7.56 14.00 -5.68
C ALA A 407 -7.37 13.44 -7.09
N VAL A 408 -8.19 12.46 -7.49
CA VAL A 408 -8.03 11.72 -8.75
C VAL A 408 -9.12 12.09 -9.76
N SER A 409 -9.94 13.11 -9.49
CA SER A 409 -11.02 13.55 -10.38
C SER A 409 -10.50 14.38 -11.57
N PRO A 410 -11.15 14.31 -12.75
CA PRO A 410 -12.37 13.58 -13.08
C PRO A 410 -12.15 12.06 -13.24
N LEU A 411 -13.15 11.26 -12.88
CA LEU A 411 -13.01 9.80 -12.77
C LEU A 411 -14.29 9.04 -13.12
N THR A 412 -14.15 7.76 -13.50
CA THR A 412 -15.26 6.85 -13.83
C THR A 412 -15.51 5.86 -12.68
N VAL A 413 -16.64 5.13 -12.69
CA VAL A 413 -16.95 4.14 -11.64
C VAL A 413 -15.84 3.08 -11.44
N PRO A 414 -15.22 2.50 -12.48
CA PRO A 414 -14.08 1.59 -12.29
C PRO A 414 -12.89 2.26 -11.60
N VAL A 415 -12.62 3.53 -11.87
CA VAL A 415 -11.56 4.30 -11.21
C VAL A 415 -11.94 4.61 -9.76
N MET A 416 -13.22 4.89 -9.45
CA MET A 416 -13.69 5.01 -8.07
C MET A 416 -13.38 3.74 -7.27
N ARG A 417 -13.60 2.56 -7.88
CA ARG A 417 -13.32 1.26 -7.26
C ARG A 417 -11.82 1.00 -7.07
N LEU A 418 -10.97 1.50 -7.98
CA LEU A 418 -9.52 1.52 -7.75
C LEU A 418 -9.15 2.39 -6.56
N VAL A 419 -9.71 3.59 -6.46
CA VAL A 419 -9.45 4.47 -5.31
C VAL A 419 -9.91 3.80 -4.01
N GLN A 420 -11.11 3.20 -4.01
CA GLN A 420 -11.67 2.44 -2.90
C GLN A 420 -10.76 1.29 -2.44
N THR A 421 -10.04 0.63 -3.35
CA THR A 421 -9.14 -0.48 -3.02
C THR A 421 -7.72 -0.02 -2.69
N ALA A 422 -7.32 1.19 -3.10
CA ALA A 422 -5.98 1.72 -2.91
C ALA A 422 -5.80 2.50 -1.59
N VAL A 423 -6.90 2.93 -0.95
CA VAL A 423 -6.85 3.62 0.34
C VAL A 423 -6.33 2.68 1.45
N PRO A 424 -5.67 3.21 2.49
CA PRO A 424 -5.00 2.39 3.52
C PRO A 424 -5.96 1.67 4.50
N TRP A 425 -7.28 1.87 4.38
CA TRP A 425 -8.29 1.21 5.21
C TRP A 425 -9.26 0.38 4.35
N GLN A 426 -10.06 -0.48 5.00
CA GLN A 426 -11.07 -1.28 4.31
C GLN A 426 -12.29 -0.44 3.92
N ALA A 427 -12.20 0.31 2.82
CA ALA A 427 -13.34 1.06 2.29
C ALA A 427 -14.39 0.11 1.65
N ARG A 428 -15.64 0.21 2.11
CA ARG A 428 -16.77 -0.58 1.60
C ARG A 428 -17.50 0.18 0.49
N THR A 429 -18.29 -0.54 -0.32
CA THR A 429 -19.10 0.09 -1.37
C THR A 429 -20.18 1.00 -0.78
N SER A 430 -20.59 0.80 0.48
CA SER A 430 -21.45 1.74 1.21
C SER A 430 -20.81 3.12 1.36
N HIS A 431 -19.51 3.20 1.69
CA HIS A 431 -18.82 4.48 1.81
C HIS A 431 -18.75 5.20 0.46
N LEU A 432 -18.50 4.45 -0.63
CA LEU A 432 -18.51 5.02 -1.99
C LEU A 432 -19.91 5.49 -2.39
N ALA A 433 -20.95 4.75 -1.99
CA ALA A 433 -22.34 5.16 -2.20
C ALA A 433 -22.64 6.45 -1.44
N GLU A 434 -22.28 6.57 -0.15
CA GLU A 434 -22.46 7.81 0.63
C GLU A 434 -21.86 9.03 -0.10
N VAL A 435 -20.65 8.94 -0.65
CA VAL A 435 -20.04 10.04 -1.42
C VAL A 435 -20.87 10.41 -2.65
N PHE A 436 -21.37 9.41 -3.37
CA PHE A 436 -22.17 9.63 -4.57
C PHE A 436 -23.56 10.19 -4.25
N LEU A 437 -24.16 9.75 -3.14
CA LEU A 437 -25.46 10.20 -2.64
C LEU A 437 -25.38 11.58 -1.97
N GLY A 438 -24.21 11.95 -1.45
CA GLY A 438 -23.92 13.26 -0.86
C GLY A 438 -23.98 14.43 -1.83
N GLY A 439 -24.18 14.18 -3.13
CA GLY A 439 -24.37 15.22 -4.15
C GLY A 439 -23.12 16.04 -4.48
N LEU A 440 -21.94 15.62 -3.99
CA LEU A 440 -20.67 16.29 -4.25
C LEU A 440 -20.13 16.01 -5.66
N MET A 441 -20.52 14.89 -6.27
CA MET A 441 -20.08 14.47 -7.59
C MET A 441 -21.14 14.80 -8.64
N ARG A 442 -20.72 15.37 -9.77
CA ARG A 442 -21.59 15.71 -10.90
C ARG A 442 -21.10 15.03 -12.18
N PRO A 443 -22.01 14.61 -13.08
CA PRO A 443 -21.63 14.12 -14.40
C PRO A 443 -20.79 15.16 -15.14
N HIS A 444 -19.70 14.71 -15.76
CA HIS A 444 -18.75 15.52 -16.52
C HIS A 444 -18.71 15.03 -17.97
N PRO A 445 -18.63 15.92 -18.99
CA PRO A 445 -18.59 15.52 -20.39
C PRO A 445 -17.37 14.63 -20.65
N ALA A 446 -17.58 13.56 -21.40
CA ALA A 446 -16.52 12.63 -21.75
C ALA A 446 -15.62 13.18 -22.87
N PRO A 447 -14.33 12.84 -22.87
CA PRO A 447 -13.35 13.32 -23.85
C PRO A 447 -13.50 12.68 -25.24
N VAL A 448 -14.49 11.84 -25.50
CA VAL A 448 -14.67 11.17 -26.78
C VAL A 448 -16.07 11.35 -27.33
N SER A 449 -16.14 11.51 -28.64
CA SER A 449 -17.39 11.58 -29.39
C SER A 449 -18.02 10.18 -29.48
N GLY A 450 -19.12 9.95 -28.76
CA GLY A 450 -19.93 8.73 -28.87
C GLY A 450 -20.61 8.33 -27.56
N PRO A 451 -21.66 7.49 -27.61
CA PRO A 451 -22.34 7.02 -26.41
C PRO A 451 -21.43 6.05 -25.64
N LEU A 452 -20.92 6.49 -24.50
CA LEU A 452 -20.16 5.63 -23.60
C LEU A 452 -21.09 4.61 -22.91
N PRO A 453 -20.61 3.38 -22.62
CA PRO A 453 -21.29 2.50 -21.70
C PRO A 453 -21.55 3.23 -20.37
N ALA A 454 -22.71 2.99 -19.75
CA ALA A 454 -23.15 3.77 -18.59
C ALA A 454 -22.14 3.79 -17.42
N LYS A 455 -21.48 2.66 -17.13
CA LYS A 455 -20.41 2.56 -16.12
C LYS A 455 -19.16 3.40 -16.42
N HIS A 456 -19.03 3.90 -17.64
CA HIS A 456 -17.91 4.72 -18.12
C HIS A 456 -18.24 6.21 -18.15
N GLN A 457 -19.43 6.60 -17.66
CA GLN A 457 -19.75 8.00 -17.44
C GLN A 457 -18.72 8.61 -16.49
N VAL A 458 -18.26 9.81 -16.85
CA VAL A 458 -17.23 10.54 -16.11
C VAL A 458 -17.92 11.41 -15.08
N PHE A 459 -17.36 11.46 -13.86
CA PHE A 459 -17.84 12.28 -12.76
C PHE A 459 -16.70 13.17 -12.26
N ASP A 460 -17.06 14.37 -11.80
CA ASP A 460 -16.12 15.31 -11.21
C ASP A 460 -16.75 16.04 -10.02
N PHE A 461 -15.90 16.58 -9.14
CA PHE A 461 -16.30 17.44 -8.03
C PHE A 461 -16.35 18.89 -8.49
N SER A 462 -17.17 19.72 -7.83
CA SER A 462 -17.06 21.18 -7.99
C SER A 462 -15.69 21.67 -7.49
N ASP A 463 -15.19 22.79 -8.00
CA ASP A 463 -13.90 23.33 -7.57
C ASP A 463 -13.88 23.66 -6.06
N THR A 464 -15.01 24.12 -5.52
CA THR A 464 -15.17 24.44 -4.08
C THR A 464 -15.17 23.19 -3.22
N SER A 465 -15.94 22.16 -3.57
CA SER A 465 -15.98 20.90 -2.80
C SER A 465 -14.66 20.13 -2.93
N ARG A 466 -14.04 20.13 -4.11
CA ARG A 466 -12.72 19.52 -4.32
C ARG A 466 -11.67 20.19 -3.43
N SER A 467 -11.68 21.52 -3.36
CA SER A 467 -10.76 22.31 -2.54
C SER A 467 -10.76 21.87 -1.09
N ALA A 468 -11.92 21.94 -0.44
CA ALA A 468 -12.03 21.68 0.98
C ALA A 468 -11.96 20.19 1.33
N LEU A 469 -12.32 19.27 0.40
CA LEU A 469 -12.06 17.84 0.58
C LEU A 469 -10.56 17.50 0.57
N LEU A 470 -9.77 18.16 -0.28
CA LEU A 470 -8.32 17.92 -0.33
C LEU A 470 -7.61 18.41 0.94
N ASP A 471 -8.15 19.43 1.60
CA ASP A 471 -7.64 19.95 2.88
C ASP A 471 -8.02 19.06 4.08
N ALA A 472 -8.99 18.14 3.91
CA ALA A 472 -9.48 17.27 4.98
C ALA A 472 -8.57 16.07 5.30
N VAL A 473 -7.62 15.74 4.41
CA VAL A 473 -6.77 14.54 4.53
C VAL A 473 -5.30 14.93 4.34
N PRO A 474 -4.37 14.34 5.13
CA PRO A 474 -2.95 14.64 4.98
C PRO A 474 -2.44 14.43 3.55
N GLN A 475 -1.70 15.41 3.02
CA GLN A 475 -1.20 15.41 1.65
C GLN A 475 -0.37 14.16 1.32
N SER A 476 0.44 13.67 2.27
CA SER A 476 1.23 12.45 2.10
C SER A 476 0.37 11.21 1.84
N GLU A 477 -0.84 11.18 2.38
CA GLU A 477 -1.78 10.08 2.20
C GLU A 477 -2.45 10.14 0.82
N LEU A 478 -2.87 11.32 0.37
CA LEU A 478 -3.43 11.54 -0.96
C LEU A 478 -2.39 11.16 -2.04
N LEU A 479 -1.15 11.62 -1.90
CA LEU A 479 -0.05 11.29 -2.81
C LEU A 479 0.27 9.79 -2.84
N ARG A 480 0.27 9.13 -1.68
CA ARG A 480 0.49 7.67 -1.58
C ARG A 480 -0.59 6.91 -2.34
N THR A 481 -1.85 7.29 -2.16
CA THR A 481 -2.99 6.66 -2.82
C THR A 481 -2.96 6.89 -4.33
N SER A 482 -2.69 8.13 -4.78
CA SER A 482 -2.52 8.44 -6.22
C SER A 482 -1.37 7.65 -6.86
N ARG A 483 -0.22 7.50 -6.19
CA ARG A 483 0.92 6.69 -6.69
C ARG A 483 0.58 5.20 -6.77
N SER A 484 -0.16 4.68 -5.78
CA SER A 484 -0.62 3.29 -5.78
C SER A 484 -1.54 3.02 -6.98
N ILE A 485 -2.49 3.91 -7.25
CA ILE A 485 -3.39 3.85 -8.41
C ILE A 485 -2.60 3.93 -9.71
N GLY A 486 -1.65 4.87 -9.81
CA GLY A 486 -0.76 5.02 -10.97
C GLY A 486 0.00 3.73 -11.30
N ARG A 487 0.67 3.12 -10.31
CA ARG A 487 1.37 1.84 -10.48
C ARG A 487 0.43 0.71 -10.90
N ARG A 488 -0.78 0.66 -10.32
CA ARG A 488 -1.75 -0.39 -10.64
C ARG A 488 -2.26 -0.25 -12.07
N LEU A 489 -2.51 0.98 -12.54
CA LEU A 489 -2.89 1.24 -13.92
C LEU A 489 -1.76 0.93 -14.91
N GLU A 490 -0.50 1.25 -14.56
CA GLU A 490 0.68 0.89 -15.37
C GLU A 490 0.85 -0.63 -15.52
N GLN A 491 0.69 -1.40 -14.43
CA GLN A 491 0.73 -2.87 -14.47
C GLN A 491 -0.34 -3.49 -15.38
N LEU A 492 -1.45 -2.79 -15.57
CA LEU A 492 -2.60 -3.26 -16.35
C LEU A 492 -2.55 -2.75 -17.81
N ALA A 493 -1.64 -1.83 -18.13
CA ALA A 493 -1.45 -1.30 -19.48
C ALA A 493 -0.83 -2.38 -20.39
N GLY A 494 -1.53 -2.72 -21.48
CA GLY A 494 -1.03 -3.63 -22.52
C GLY A 494 -1.79 -4.95 -22.68
N VAL A 495 -2.82 -5.22 -21.86
CA VAL A 495 -3.33 -6.60 -21.69
C VAL A 495 -4.72 -6.87 -22.31
N SER A 496 -5.54 -5.89 -22.73
CA SER A 496 -6.87 -6.22 -23.33
C SER A 496 -7.62 -5.02 -23.98
N PRO A 497 -8.59 -5.24 -24.90
CA PRO A 497 -9.15 -4.18 -25.77
C PRO A 497 -10.32 -3.33 -25.22
N ASP A 498 -10.95 -3.63 -24.08
CA ASP A 498 -12.21 -2.95 -23.67
C ASP A 498 -12.08 -2.14 -22.37
N PHE A 499 -11.71 -0.84 -22.49
CA PHE A 499 -12.15 0.33 -21.69
C PHE A 499 -11.08 1.44 -21.72
N PRO A 500 -11.44 2.73 -21.94
CA PRO A 500 -10.44 3.79 -21.89
C PRO A 500 -10.40 4.47 -20.51
N ALA A 501 -9.63 3.91 -19.59
CA ALA A 501 -8.89 4.76 -18.67
C ALA A 501 -7.73 5.35 -19.47
N TRP A 502 -7.84 6.61 -19.88
CA TRP A 502 -6.89 7.23 -20.79
C TRP A 502 -5.56 7.49 -20.08
N LEU A 503 -4.68 6.49 -20.11
CA LEU A 503 -3.28 6.62 -19.74
C LEU A 503 -2.55 7.16 -20.96
N ALA A 504 -1.94 8.35 -20.85
CA ALA A 504 -1.05 8.82 -21.91
C ALA A 504 0.12 7.83 -22.01
N HIS A 505 0.20 7.13 -23.14
CA HIS A 505 1.26 6.18 -23.44
C HIS A 505 1.80 6.52 -24.82
N PRO A 506 3.12 6.72 -25.00
CA PRO A 506 3.70 7.15 -26.28
C PRO A 506 3.32 6.22 -27.46
N ASP A 507 3.03 4.95 -27.17
CA ASP A 507 2.65 3.92 -28.15
C ASP A 507 1.14 3.56 -28.18
N GLY A 508 0.24 4.39 -27.63
CA GLY A 508 -1.21 4.12 -27.57
C GLY A 508 -1.93 4.06 -28.93
N SER A 509 -3.05 3.34 -29.01
CA SER A 509 -3.81 3.16 -30.26
C SER A 509 -4.99 4.14 -30.46
N ALA A 510 -5.38 4.90 -29.43
CA ALA A 510 -6.53 5.81 -29.47
C ALA A 510 -6.12 7.28 -29.27
N GLN A 511 -6.78 8.22 -29.96
CA GLN A 511 -6.49 9.67 -29.97
C GLN A 511 -7.40 10.45 -28.99
N LEU A 512 -6.81 11.28 -28.13
CA LEU A 512 -7.52 12.21 -27.24
C LEU A 512 -7.64 13.62 -27.82
N PRO A 513 -8.76 14.34 -27.64
CA PRO A 513 -8.83 15.78 -27.88
C PRO A 513 -7.97 16.56 -26.88
N GLY A 514 -7.33 17.62 -27.35
CA GLY A 514 -6.35 18.42 -26.60
C GLY A 514 -6.85 19.14 -25.34
N SER A 515 -8.14 19.04 -25.01
CA SER A 515 -8.74 19.62 -23.80
C SER A 515 -8.58 18.75 -22.55
N HIS A 516 -8.18 17.48 -22.65
CA HIS A 516 -8.11 16.55 -21.52
C HIS A 516 -6.68 16.13 -21.16
N ARG A 517 -6.37 16.16 -19.85
CA ARG A 517 -5.02 15.97 -19.28
C ARG A 517 -4.84 14.55 -18.72
N PRO A 518 -3.65 13.94 -18.85
CA PRO A 518 -3.37 12.58 -18.36
C PRO A 518 -3.29 12.46 -16.82
N PHE A 519 -3.65 11.28 -16.30
CA PHE A 519 -3.67 10.96 -14.85
C PHE A 519 -2.32 11.12 -14.13
N THR A 520 -1.20 11.04 -14.84
CA THR A 520 0.15 11.28 -14.30
C THR A 520 0.38 12.74 -13.86
N ASN A 521 -0.51 13.67 -14.21
CA ASN A 521 -0.46 15.08 -13.78
C ASN A 521 -1.26 15.38 -12.51
N VAL A 522 -1.93 14.38 -11.90
CA VAL A 522 -2.61 14.52 -10.59
C VAL A 522 -1.63 15.01 -9.53
N GLU A 523 -0.41 14.46 -9.53
CA GLU A 523 0.69 14.89 -8.65
C GLU A 523 1.04 16.36 -8.89
N ARG A 524 1.15 16.80 -10.15
CA ARG A 524 1.49 18.18 -10.50
C ARG A 524 0.40 19.20 -10.08
N ARG A 525 -0.89 18.83 -10.13
CA ARG A 525 -2.02 19.68 -9.73
C ARG A 525 -2.18 19.81 -8.22
N LEU A 526 -1.98 18.70 -7.49
CA LEU A 526 -1.88 18.72 -6.02
C LEU A 526 -0.67 19.58 -5.60
N LEU A 527 0.49 19.37 -6.22
CA LEU A 527 1.71 20.15 -5.96
C LEU A 527 1.50 21.65 -6.25
N THR A 528 0.86 22.02 -7.38
CA THR A 528 0.57 23.43 -7.73
C THR A 528 -0.32 24.13 -6.69
N ARG A 529 -1.22 23.38 -6.06
CA ARG A 529 -2.17 23.90 -5.07
C ARG A 529 -1.57 24.01 -3.66
N PHE A 530 -0.63 23.12 -3.32
CA PHE A 530 0.10 23.15 -2.05
C PHE A 530 1.35 24.05 -2.08
N GLY A 531 1.35 25.06 -2.96
CA GLY A 531 2.39 26.10 -2.99
C GLY A 531 3.63 25.77 -3.84
N VAL A 532 3.63 24.67 -4.61
CA VAL A 532 4.68 24.40 -5.60
C VAL A 532 4.31 25.11 -6.90
N SER A 533 4.70 26.38 -7.03
CA SER A 533 4.52 27.12 -8.27
C SER A 533 5.27 26.47 -9.42
N PHE A 534 4.55 26.00 -10.43
CA PHE A 534 5.08 25.95 -11.79
C PHE A 534 4.65 27.26 -12.45
N ASP A 535 5.60 28.04 -12.97
CA ASP A 535 5.37 29.38 -13.51
C ASP A 535 4.06 29.44 -14.31
N ARG A 536 3.09 30.17 -13.76
CA ARG A 536 1.81 30.50 -14.36
C ARG A 536 1.88 31.98 -14.74
N ASP A 537 2.47 32.24 -15.90
CA ASP A 537 2.32 33.44 -16.75
C ASP A 537 2.99 33.01 -18.08
N VAL A 538 2.30 32.81 -19.20
CA VAL A 538 1.81 33.85 -20.11
C VAL A 538 0.74 33.23 -21.03
N HIS A 539 -0.50 33.70 -20.95
CA HIS A 539 -1.40 33.69 -22.10
C HIS A 539 -2.03 35.07 -22.24
N GLY A 540 -1.71 35.71 -23.36
CA GLY A 540 -2.13 37.07 -23.71
C GLY A 540 -0.98 38.05 -23.52
N LEU A 541 -0.21 38.28 -24.57
CA LEU A 541 -0.15 39.59 -25.23
C LEU A 541 0.87 39.55 -26.37
N GLU A 542 0.54 40.33 -27.38
CA GLU A 542 1.20 40.48 -28.65
C GLU A 542 2.67 40.90 -28.51
N ARG A 543 3.44 40.61 -29.56
CA ARG A 543 4.81 41.09 -29.72
C ARG A 543 4.87 42.61 -29.54
N GLU A 544 5.71 43.04 -28.60
CA GLU A 544 6.52 44.26 -28.78
C GLU A 544 8.01 43.92 -28.64
N PRO A 545 8.89 44.51 -29.47
CA PRO A 545 10.32 44.23 -29.47
C PRO A 545 11.06 45.09 -28.44
N GLY A 546 11.82 44.44 -27.56
CA GLY A 546 12.94 45.07 -26.84
C GLY A 546 12.74 45.24 -25.35
N ARG A 547 13.21 44.27 -24.56
CA ARG A 547 13.89 44.50 -23.27
C ARG A 547 14.63 43.23 -22.82
N SER A 548 15.84 43.45 -22.33
CA SER A 548 16.92 42.50 -22.05
C SER A 548 16.49 41.33 -21.16
N GLY A 549 16.80 40.09 -21.58
CA GLY A 549 16.59 38.88 -20.77
C GLY A 549 17.46 38.86 -19.49
N PRO A 550 17.11 38.02 -18.50
CA PRO A 550 17.87 37.88 -17.27
C PRO A 550 19.31 37.43 -17.57
N THR A 551 20.26 37.97 -16.80
CA THR A 551 21.68 37.60 -16.88
C THR A 551 21.89 36.19 -16.31
N ALA A 552 23.01 35.54 -16.67
CA ALA A 552 23.33 34.15 -16.31
C ALA A 552 23.31 33.84 -14.80
N ASP A 553 23.31 34.87 -13.94
CA ASP A 553 23.35 34.77 -12.48
C ASP A 553 21.96 34.82 -11.79
N GLY A 554 20.86 34.81 -12.56
CA GLY A 554 19.49 34.76 -12.02
C GLY A 554 18.95 36.09 -11.46
N TRP A 555 19.66 37.20 -11.69
CA TRP A 555 19.25 38.54 -11.29
C TRP A 555 18.43 39.25 -12.37
N GLN A 556 17.35 39.91 -11.95
CA GLN A 556 16.49 40.73 -12.81
C GLN A 556 16.81 42.23 -12.63
N PRO A 557 16.56 43.08 -13.64
CA PRO A 557 16.64 44.53 -13.49
C PRO A 557 15.67 45.03 -12.42
N LEU A 558 16.03 46.13 -11.73
CA LEU A 558 15.10 46.83 -10.84
C LEU A 558 13.88 47.33 -11.62
N THR A 559 12.70 47.24 -11.00
CA THR A 559 11.44 47.81 -11.49
C THR A 559 11.21 49.20 -10.91
N ASP A 560 10.22 49.92 -11.42
CA ASP A 560 9.91 51.28 -10.96
C ASP A 560 9.39 51.31 -9.51
N ASP A 561 8.84 50.20 -9.00
CA ASP A 561 8.38 50.04 -7.61
C ASP A 561 9.52 49.67 -6.63
N ASP A 562 10.71 49.34 -7.15
CA ASP A 562 11.85 48.97 -6.33
C ASP A 562 12.63 50.21 -5.85
N PRO A 563 13.02 50.24 -4.57
CA PRO A 563 13.89 51.30 -4.08
C PRO A 563 15.23 51.24 -4.82
N ARG A 564 15.74 52.39 -5.27
CA ARG A 564 17.11 52.48 -5.84
C ARG A 564 18.19 52.45 -4.76
N GLN A 565 17.80 52.71 -3.52
CA GLN A 565 18.65 52.71 -2.34
C GLN A 565 17.85 52.24 -1.13
N LEU A 566 18.42 51.30 -0.36
CA LEU A 566 17.91 50.88 0.94
C LEU A 566 19.02 51.05 1.97
N GLY A 567 18.79 51.92 2.96
CA GLY A 567 19.83 52.30 3.91
C GLY A 567 21.08 52.86 3.21
N PRO A 568 22.30 52.42 3.59
CA PRO A 568 23.54 52.89 2.96
C PRO A 568 23.88 52.14 1.65
N TYR A 569 23.02 51.23 1.16
CA TYR A 569 23.29 50.38 0.00
C TYR A 569 22.55 50.87 -1.25
N ARG A 570 23.29 51.03 -2.34
CA ARG A 570 22.73 51.28 -3.67
C ARG A 570 22.40 49.95 -4.34
N LEU A 571 21.20 49.80 -4.88
CA LEU A 571 20.69 48.53 -5.42
C LEU A 571 20.92 48.47 -6.93
N HIS A 572 21.29 47.30 -7.44
CA HIS A 572 21.68 47.10 -8.84
C HIS A 572 20.84 46.04 -9.57
N GLY A 573 20.37 45.03 -8.86
CA GLY A 573 19.52 43.97 -9.39
C GLY A 573 18.58 43.44 -8.32
N ARG A 574 17.49 42.80 -8.74
CA ARG A 574 16.50 42.19 -7.85
C ARG A 574 16.38 40.69 -8.07
N ARG A 575 16.04 39.99 -7.00
CA ARG A 575 15.64 38.60 -7.00
C ARG A 575 14.43 38.46 -6.07
N ARG A 576 13.31 38.00 -6.62
CA ARG A 576 12.08 37.80 -5.84
C ARG A 576 12.15 36.45 -5.14
N LEU A 577 12.08 36.44 -3.81
CA LEU A 577 11.97 35.23 -2.99
C LEU A 577 10.51 35.00 -2.58
N ARG A 578 10.25 33.92 -1.83
CA ARG A 578 8.88 33.53 -1.45
C ARG A 578 8.14 34.66 -0.73
N ARG A 579 8.75 35.27 0.28
CA ARG A 579 8.13 36.35 1.09
C ARG A 579 8.95 37.64 1.15
N THR A 580 10.21 37.60 0.73
CA THR A 580 11.10 38.75 0.67
C THR A 580 11.49 39.07 -0.76
N VAL A 581 11.97 40.29 -0.99
CA VAL A 581 12.73 40.64 -2.19
C VAL A 581 14.16 40.85 -1.75
N GLU A 582 15.07 40.18 -2.44
CA GLU A 582 16.51 40.33 -2.24
C GLU A 582 17.08 41.19 -3.36
N TYR A 583 17.97 42.09 -3.01
CA TYR A 583 18.61 43.02 -3.91
C TYR A 583 20.12 42.88 -3.83
N ASP A 584 20.79 42.97 -4.98
CA ASP A 584 22.23 43.09 -5.06
C ASP A 584 22.62 44.54 -4.74
N GLY A 585 23.18 44.75 -3.55
CA GLY A 585 23.49 46.07 -3.00
C GLY A 585 24.98 46.33 -2.89
N ILE A 586 25.40 47.57 -3.17
CA ILE A 586 26.78 48.03 -2.93
C ILE A 586 26.75 49.14 -1.89
N HIS A 587 27.52 48.96 -0.82
CA HIS A 587 27.74 49.96 0.22
C HIS A 587 28.54 51.14 -0.35
N ARG A 588 28.40 52.35 0.23
CA ARG A 588 29.18 53.54 -0.19
C ARG A 588 30.71 53.34 -0.17
N GLN A 589 31.20 52.37 0.62
CA GLN A 589 32.62 52.01 0.72
C GLN A 589 33.05 50.90 -0.27
N GLY A 590 32.16 50.48 -1.18
CA GLY A 590 32.44 49.46 -2.21
C GLY A 590 32.16 48.01 -1.79
N THR A 591 31.73 47.76 -0.55
CA THR A 591 31.38 46.41 -0.07
C THR A 591 30.05 45.94 -0.64
N ARG A 592 30.03 44.80 -1.33
CA ARG A 592 28.81 44.15 -1.85
C ARG A 592 28.05 43.46 -0.72
N ALA A 593 26.72 43.56 -0.72
CA ALA A 593 25.82 42.96 0.28
C ALA A 593 24.51 42.51 -0.38
N MET A 594 23.93 41.42 0.13
CA MET A 594 22.60 40.98 -0.26
C MET A 594 21.59 41.67 0.66
N VAL A 595 20.82 42.61 0.11
CA VAL A 595 19.89 43.45 0.89
C VAL A 595 18.47 42.94 0.71
N ARG A 596 17.82 42.54 1.81
CA ARG A 596 16.47 41.96 1.81
C ARG A 596 15.46 42.89 2.47
N THR A 597 14.23 42.89 1.97
CA THR A 597 13.06 43.54 2.57
C THR A 597 11.82 42.68 2.32
N ALA A 598 10.80 42.82 3.17
CA ALA A 598 9.51 42.15 2.96
C ALA A 598 8.86 42.59 1.64
N ARG A 599 8.16 41.67 0.98
CA ARG A 599 7.38 42.00 -0.22
C ARG A 599 6.19 42.89 0.11
N LEU A 600 5.84 43.75 -0.83
CA LEU A 600 4.76 44.74 -0.67
C LEU A 600 3.36 44.17 -0.80
N ASP A 601 3.21 43.00 -1.41
CA ASP A 601 1.94 42.31 -1.62
C ASP A 601 1.51 41.44 -0.42
N LEU A 602 2.25 41.49 0.70
CA LEU A 602 1.94 40.75 1.92
C LEU A 602 1.12 41.60 2.92
N PRO A 603 0.24 40.97 3.73
CA PRO A 603 -0.64 41.66 4.67
C PRO A 603 0.11 42.41 5.78
N VAL A 604 -0.60 43.36 6.42
CA VAL A 604 -0.11 44.16 7.56
C VAL A 604 0.38 43.23 8.68
N GLY A 605 1.69 43.16 8.87
CA GLY A 605 2.36 42.21 9.79
C GLY A 605 3.65 41.61 9.22
N ALA A 606 3.83 41.63 7.90
CA ALA A 606 5.04 41.10 7.22
C ALA A 606 6.38 41.79 7.58
N HIS A 607 6.34 42.89 8.33
CA HIS A 607 7.55 43.56 8.84
C HIS A 607 8.27 42.70 9.88
N GLU A 608 7.55 41.87 10.65
CA GLU A 608 8.15 40.97 11.64
C GLU A 608 9.05 39.90 11.01
N LEU A 609 8.83 39.56 9.73
CA LEU A 609 9.64 38.55 9.01
C LEU A 609 11.11 38.95 8.93
N ILE A 610 11.40 40.21 8.58
CA ILE A 610 12.79 40.70 8.48
C ILE A 610 13.45 40.80 9.87
N SER A 611 12.68 41.16 10.89
CA SER A 611 13.17 41.20 12.28
C SER A 611 13.48 39.81 12.83
N LEU A 612 12.62 38.82 12.58
CA LEU A 612 12.84 37.43 12.97
C LEU A 612 14.02 36.81 12.21
N GLU A 613 14.15 37.07 10.91
CA GLU A 613 15.30 36.61 10.11
C GLU A 613 16.62 37.21 10.65
N ALA A 614 16.63 38.51 10.96
CA ALA A 614 17.81 39.16 11.52
C ALA A 614 18.18 38.58 12.90
N GLU A 615 17.19 38.32 13.76
CA GLU A 615 17.41 37.68 15.06
C GLU A 615 17.94 36.25 14.92
N ALA A 616 17.40 35.45 14.00
CA ALA A 616 17.88 34.11 13.72
C ALA A 616 19.35 34.12 13.26
N LEU A 617 19.71 34.99 12.31
CA LEU A 617 21.08 35.09 11.81
C LEU A 617 22.07 35.58 12.87
N LEU A 618 21.65 36.49 13.75
CA LEU A 618 22.46 36.97 14.87
C LEU A 618 22.69 35.86 15.92
N ARG A 619 21.65 35.07 16.24
CA ARG A 619 21.76 33.92 17.15
C ARG A 619 22.67 32.83 16.61
N LEU A 620 22.65 32.57 15.30
CA LEU A 620 23.54 31.60 14.64
C LEU A 620 25.00 32.07 14.54
N ASN A 621 25.28 33.37 14.75
CA ASN A 621 26.63 33.94 14.81
C ASN A 621 27.60 33.45 13.70
N ARG A 622 27.14 33.48 12.44
CA ARG A 622 27.88 33.03 11.23
C ARG A 622 28.14 31.52 11.11
N GLN A 623 27.61 30.72 12.03
CA GLN A 623 27.68 29.26 11.92
C GLN A 623 26.53 28.77 11.05
N TYR A 624 26.84 28.10 9.94
CA TYR A 624 25.87 27.60 8.95
C TYR A 624 24.92 28.66 8.36
N ALA A 625 25.21 29.95 8.54
CA ALA A 625 24.39 31.07 8.09
C ALA A 625 25.23 32.28 7.63
N PRO A 626 24.74 33.11 6.69
CA PRO A 626 25.47 34.28 6.21
C PRO A 626 25.62 35.34 7.31
N ALA A 627 26.74 36.06 7.28
CA ALA A 627 27.02 37.12 8.25
C ALA A 627 26.08 38.32 8.05
N VAL A 628 25.45 38.78 9.12
CA VAL A 628 24.71 40.06 9.12
C VAL A 628 25.71 41.20 9.03
N LEU A 629 25.55 42.05 8.01
CA LEU A 629 26.37 43.25 7.80
C LEU A 629 25.72 44.49 8.41
N ALA A 630 24.42 44.65 8.21
CA ALA A 630 23.63 45.75 8.77
C ALA A 630 22.15 45.41 8.75
N GLN A 631 21.36 46.07 9.60
CA GLN A 631 19.90 46.05 9.55
C GLN A 631 19.38 47.43 9.91
N GLY A 632 18.18 47.78 9.45
CA GLY A 632 17.60 49.06 9.79
C GLY A 632 16.21 49.26 9.23
N ARG A 633 15.67 50.44 9.50
CA ARG A 633 14.42 50.92 8.91
C ARG A 633 14.74 52.00 7.90
N ASP A 634 14.17 51.89 6.70
CA ASP A 634 14.31 52.93 5.70
C ASP A 634 13.44 54.15 6.09
N ASN A 635 14.07 55.33 6.14
CA ASN A 635 13.40 56.56 6.55
C ASN A 635 12.37 57.06 5.53
N SER A 636 12.52 56.69 4.25
CA SER A 636 11.64 57.15 3.18
C SER A 636 10.37 56.30 3.02
N SER A 637 10.50 54.98 3.17
CA SER A 637 9.42 54.01 2.97
C SER A 637 8.92 53.35 4.26
N GLY A 638 9.61 53.55 5.38
CA GLY A 638 9.30 52.91 6.66
C GLY A 638 9.58 51.40 6.70
N ARG A 639 10.16 50.83 5.63
CA ARG A 639 10.40 49.39 5.47
C ARG A 639 11.60 48.92 6.28
N LEU A 640 11.49 47.73 6.88
CA LEU A 640 12.64 47.07 7.51
C LEU A 640 13.48 46.38 6.43
N TRP A 641 14.79 46.53 6.54
CA TRP A 641 15.74 45.90 5.65
C TRP A 641 16.87 45.24 6.44
N LEU A 642 17.40 44.16 5.86
CA LEU A 642 18.49 43.36 6.39
C LEU A 642 19.54 43.19 5.29
N ALA A 643 20.79 43.50 5.58
CA ALA A 643 21.92 43.32 4.68
C ALA A 643 22.81 42.19 5.20
N THR A 644 23.02 41.16 4.38
CA THR A 644 23.89 40.02 4.68
C THR A 644 25.09 39.98 3.73
N ALA A 645 26.17 39.34 4.18
CA ALA A 645 27.33 39.09 3.33
C ALA A 645 26.93 38.17 2.17
N PRO A 646 27.43 38.42 0.95
CA PRO A 646 27.22 37.52 -0.16
C PRO A 646 27.87 36.17 0.13
N ILE A 647 27.18 35.10 -0.25
CA ILE A 647 27.68 33.73 -0.06
C ILE A 647 28.73 33.46 -1.13
N HIS A 648 29.99 33.33 -0.72
CA HIS A 648 31.14 33.07 -1.57
C HIS A 648 32.02 31.96 -0.97
N ASP A 649 32.77 31.29 -1.82
CA ASP A 649 33.79 30.31 -1.43
C ASP A 649 35.19 30.92 -1.60
N ASP A 650 36.17 30.51 -0.80
CA ASP A 650 37.53 31.12 -0.75
C ASP A 650 38.31 31.02 -2.09
N SER A 651 37.79 30.28 -3.06
CA SER A 651 38.46 29.92 -4.32
C SER A 651 37.92 30.55 -5.62
N GLY A 652 36.92 31.43 -5.61
CA GLY A 652 36.41 31.98 -6.88
C GLY A 652 35.41 33.13 -6.84
N THR A 653 35.25 33.79 -8.00
CA THR A 653 34.36 34.95 -8.25
C THR A 653 32.88 34.56 -8.49
N GLN A 654 32.55 33.26 -8.54
CA GLN A 654 31.19 32.76 -8.79
C GLN A 654 30.52 32.26 -7.49
N PRO A 655 29.18 32.40 -7.35
CA PRO A 655 28.46 31.93 -6.18
C PRO A 655 28.53 30.40 -6.05
N PRO A 656 28.59 29.85 -4.82
CA PRO A 656 28.58 28.41 -4.62
C PRO A 656 27.24 27.80 -5.06
N PRO A 657 27.24 26.55 -5.55
CA PRO A 657 26.04 25.90 -6.04
C PRO A 657 25.09 25.54 -4.89
N ARG A 658 23.80 25.52 -5.22
CA ARG A 658 22.78 24.98 -4.32
C ARG A 658 22.78 23.46 -4.36
N LEU A 659 22.34 22.83 -3.28
CA LEU A 659 22.23 21.37 -3.22
C LEU A 659 21.36 20.85 -4.38
N ALA A 660 20.23 21.50 -4.70
CA ALA A 660 19.38 21.15 -5.84
C ALA A 660 20.09 21.22 -7.21
N GLU A 661 20.97 22.21 -7.42
CA GLU A 661 21.71 22.38 -8.68
C GLU A 661 22.71 21.24 -8.91
N ILE A 662 23.37 20.77 -7.85
CA ILE A 662 24.28 19.61 -7.89
C ILE A 662 23.52 18.36 -8.35
N PHE A 663 22.32 18.11 -7.81
CA PHE A 663 21.49 16.97 -8.22
C PHE A 663 20.96 17.09 -9.65
N ASN A 664 20.52 18.28 -10.06
CA ASN A 664 20.04 18.54 -11.41
C ASN A 664 21.15 18.31 -12.46
N GLN A 665 22.38 18.73 -12.15
CA GLN A 665 23.53 18.52 -13.02
C GLN A 665 23.99 17.04 -13.06
N ALA A 666 24.01 16.36 -11.91
CA ALA A 666 24.30 14.93 -11.83
C ALA A 666 23.27 14.11 -12.62
N HIS A 667 22.00 14.52 -12.62
CA HIS A 667 20.95 13.93 -13.44
C HIS A 667 21.22 14.13 -14.95
N ALA A 668 21.50 15.37 -15.37
CA ALA A 668 21.77 15.71 -16.77
C ALA A 668 22.99 14.98 -17.34
N THR A 669 24.02 14.77 -16.52
CA THR A 669 25.27 14.10 -16.91
C THR A 669 25.28 12.60 -16.64
N ARG A 670 24.20 12.05 -16.02
CA ARG A 670 24.11 10.66 -15.52
C ARG A 670 25.28 10.24 -14.61
N THR A 671 25.80 11.17 -13.83
CA THR A 671 26.86 10.93 -12.83
C THR A 671 26.29 10.86 -11.42
N ALA A 672 27.03 10.30 -10.46
CA ALA A 672 26.61 10.29 -9.07
C ALA A 672 26.90 11.67 -8.43
N PRO A 673 25.93 12.28 -7.73
CA PRO A 673 26.09 13.63 -7.20
C PRO A 673 27.16 13.71 -6.10
N PHE A 674 27.27 12.66 -5.27
CA PHE A 674 28.28 12.55 -4.22
C PHE A 674 28.89 11.15 -4.17
N ASP A 675 30.14 11.05 -3.73
CA ASP A 675 30.73 9.78 -3.27
C ASP A 675 30.28 9.49 -1.82
N LYS A 676 30.56 8.28 -1.30
CA LYS A 676 30.06 7.85 0.02
C LYS A 676 30.50 8.77 1.17
N LEU A 677 31.74 9.28 1.14
CA LEU A 677 32.25 10.12 2.21
C LEU A 677 31.73 11.56 2.09
N THR A 678 31.65 12.10 0.88
CA THR A 678 31.07 13.43 0.62
C THR A 678 29.59 13.46 1.01
N ALA A 679 28.84 12.39 0.69
CA ALA A 679 27.45 12.25 1.12
C ALA A 679 27.29 12.24 2.65
N LEU A 680 28.22 11.58 3.36
CA LEU A 680 28.21 11.59 4.83
C LEU A 680 28.57 12.96 5.41
N LEU A 681 29.57 13.64 4.84
CA LEU A 681 29.98 14.97 5.30
C LEU A 681 28.88 16.01 5.05
N VAL A 682 28.27 16.02 3.87
CA VAL A 682 27.13 16.91 3.57
C VAL A 682 25.95 16.60 4.50
N GLY A 683 25.63 15.32 4.71
CA GLY A 683 24.60 14.92 5.66
C GLY A 683 24.89 15.36 7.10
N TRP A 684 26.14 15.24 7.54
CA TRP A 684 26.57 15.65 8.88
C TRP A 684 26.45 17.16 9.07
N HIS A 685 26.99 17.95 8.15
CA HIS A 685 26.88 19.41 8.20
C HIS A 685 25.42 19.89 8.18
N LEU A 686 24.52 19.20 7.46
CA LEU A 686 23.09 19.49 7.49
C LEU A 686 22.45 19.18 8.84
N ALA A 687 22.74 18.02 9.42
CA ALA A 687 22.23 17.64 10.73
C ALA A 687 22.75 18.58 11.82
N SER A 688 24.03 18.95 11.80
CA SER A 688 24.64 19.92 12.71
C SER A 688 24.03 21.33 12.55
N ALA A 689 23.77 21.79 11.32
CA ALA A 689 23.11 23.08 11.08
C ALA A 689 21.71 23.14 11.69
N VAL A 690 20.92 22.07 11.53
CA VAL A 690 19.57 21.97 12.10
C VAL A 690 19.62 21.85 13.63
N ALA A 691 20.55 21.06 14.17
CA ALA A 691 20.75 20.93 15.61
C ALA A 691 21.12 22.28 16.26
N LEU A 692 21.99 23.06 15.60
CA LEU A 692 22.36 24.40 16.06
C LEU A 692 21.19 25.38 16.00
N CYS A 693 20.36 25.31 14.96
CA CYS A 693 19.13 26.10 14.88
C CYS A 693 18.21 25.78 16.08
N HIS A 694 17.96 24.49 16.35
CA HIS A 694 17.12 24.06 17.47
C HIS A 694 17.69 24.47 18.83
N LEU A 695 19.01 24.38 19.02
CA LEU A 695 19.69 24.83 20.24
C LEU A 695 19.47 26.33 20.52
N HIS A 696 19.39 27.15 19.47
CA HIS A 696 19.12 28.58 19.56
C HIS A 696 17.63 28.95 19.47
N GLU A 697 16.74 27.97 19.57
CA GLU A 697 15.28 28.10 19.45
C GLU A 697 14.83 28.65 18.08
N ILE A 698 15.55 28.30 17.03
CA ILE A 698 15.27 28.66 15.63
C ILE A 698 14.72 27.44 14.91
N VAL A 699 13.56 27.58 14.29
CA VAL A 699 12.93 26.52 13.51
C VAL A 699 12.59 27.06 12.11
N PRO A 700 13.43 26.78 11.09
CA PRO A 700 13.10 27.08 9.69
C PRO A 700 11.75 26.48 9.27
N ALA A 701 10.97 27.21 8.47
CA ALA A 701 9.72 26.70 7.89
C ALA A 701 9.92 26.01 6.53
N ASP A 702 11.00 26.34 5.82
CA ASP A 702 11.32 25.79 4.48
C ASP A 702 12.76 25.25 4.43
N LEU A 703 12.95 24.05 4.97
CA LEU A 703 14.21 23.31 4.90
C LEU A 703 14.23 22.39 3.67
N SER A 704 14.74 22.88 2.54
CA SER A 704 14.78 22.15 1.26
C SER A 704 16.11 22.33 0.52
N ALA A 705 16.38 21.46 -0.47
CA ALA A 705 17.62 21.48 -1.25
C ALA A 705 17.83 22.78 -2.06
N GLU A 706 16.78 23.57 -2.24
CA GLU A 706 16.81 24.88 -2.92
C GLU A 706 17.40 25.99 -2.03
N ASN A 707 17.35 25.82 -0.71
CA ASN A 707 17.75 26.83 0.28
C ASN A 707 19.10 26.49 0.95
N ILE A 708 19.77 25.42 0.50
CA ILE A 708 21.04 24.93 1.05
C ILE A 708 22.15 25.17 0.02
N PHE A 709 23.16 25.93 0.41
CA PHE A 709 24.39 26.10 -0.35
C PHE A 709 25.44 25.10 0.10
N VAL A 710 26.13 24.47 -0.85
CA VAL A 710 27.23 23.54 -0.57
C VAL A 710 28.55 24.26 -0.81
N LEU A 711 29.33 24.47 0.24
CA LEU A 711 30.62 25.12 0.21
C LEU A 711 31.73 24.06 0.29
N ARG A 712 32.97 24.51 0.07
CA ARG A 712 34.17 23.66 0.03
C ARG A 712 34.38 22.80 1.28
N ARG A 713 33.95 23.28 2.43
CA ARG A 713 34.17 22.65 3.75
C ARG A 713 32.95 22.67 4.68
N THR A 714 31.78 23.11 4.19
CA THR A 714 30.55 23.18 5.01
C THR A 714 29.31 23.35 4.14
N VAL A 715 28.13 23.44 4.75
CA VAL A 715 26.89 23.88 4.11
C VAL A 715 26.44 25.21 4.71
N LEU A 716 25.68 26.01 3.96
CA LEU A 716 25.09 27.27 4.45
C LEU A 716 23.59 27.27 4.18
N LEU A 717 22.81 27.68 5.19
CA LEU A 717 21.39 27.95 5.08
C LEU A 717 21.21 29.34 4.45
N GLY A 718 20.63 29.36 3.24
CA GLY A 718 20.59 30.54 2.38
C GLY A 718 19.44 31.52 2.63
N ASP A 719 18.30 31.00 3.09
CA ASP A 719 17.07 31.75 3.32
C ASP A 719 16.43 31.32 4.65
N LEU A 720 16.44 32.23 5.62
CA LEU A 720 15.78 32.08 6.93
C LEU A 720 14.63 33.09 7.10
N SER A 721 14.13 33.63 5.99
CA SER A 721 13.06 34.65 6.00
C SER A 721 11.72 34.14 6.50
N ASP A 722 11.54 32.81 6.57
CA ASP A 722 10.36 32.15 7.12
C ASP A 722 10.83 31.14 8.18
N CYS A 723 11.00 31.61 9.42
CA CYS A 723 11.39 30.78 10.56
C CYS A 723 10.65 31.21 11.83
N ALA A 724 10.49 30.27 12.76
CA ALA A 724 10.11 30.58 14.13
C ALA A 724 11.37 30.83 14.97
N VAL A 725 11.37 31.87 15.80
CA VAL A 725 12.48 32.22 16.70
C VAL A 725 11.92 32.42 18.10
N ALA A 726 12.40 31.64 19.08
CA ALA A 726 11.93 31.69 20.47
C ALA A 726 10.39 31.64 20.59
N GLY A 727 9.76 30.72 19.83
CA GLY A 727 8.30 30.53 19.82
C GLY A 727 7.49 31.58 19.05
N ARG A 728 8.12 32.64 18.53
CA ARG A 728 7.46 33.66 17.69
C ARG A 728 7.58 33.27 16.22
N TYR A 729 6.45 33.26 15.51
CA TYR A 729 6.36 32.96 14.09
C TYR A 729 5.42 33.95 13.39
N ALA A 730 5.92 34.64 12.37
CA ALA A 730 5.18 35.69 11.64
C ALA A 730 4.58 35.20 10.30
N GLY A 731 4.52 33.89 10.07
CA GLY A 731 3.98 33.30 8.84
C GLY A 731 2.49 32.97 8.88
N ALA A 732 1.88 32.78 7.70
CA ALA A 732 0.42 32.62 7.53
C ALA A 732 -0.11 31.18 7.79
N GLY A 733 0.63 30.34 8.51
CA GLY A 733 0.32 28.92 8.71
C GLY A 733 0.62 28.45 10.13
N PRO A 734 0.52 27.13 10.42
CA PRO A 734 0.98 26.60 11.70
C PRO A 734 2.47 26.91 11.89
N ALA A 735 2.87 27.22 13.13
CA ALA A 735 4.26 27.46 13.45
C ALA A 735 5.09 26.20 13.15
N PRO A 736 6.24 26.32 12.46
CA PRO A 736 7.09 25.17 12.19
C PRO A 736 7.60 24.58 13.51
N THR A 737 7.67 23.26 13.58
CA THR A 737 8.14 22.54 14.77
C THR A 737 9.53 21.92 14.56
N PRO A 738 10.33 21.72 15.63
CA PRO A 738 11.61 21.01 15.52
C PRO A 738 11.47 19.64 14.85
N GLU A 739 10.37 18.93 15.12
CA GLU A 739 10.05 17.62 14.57
C GLU A 739 9.79 17.67 13.05
N ASP A 740 9.21 18.76 12.53
CA ASP A 740 9.05 18.98 11.09
C ASP A 740 10.40 19.20 10.40
N ASN A 741 11.32 19.90 11.05
CA ASN A 741 12.70 20.06 10.57
C ASN A 741 13.49 18.74 10.56
N VAL A 742 13.32 17.90 11.58
CA VAL A 742 13.93 16.56 11.60
C VAL A 742 13.39 15.70 10.45
N ARG A 743 12.10 15.80 10.14
CA ARG A 743 11.51 15.13 8.98
C ARG A 743 12.10 15.62 7.66
N ALA A 744 12.19 16.94 7.48
CA ALA A 744 12.81 17.53 6.29
C ALA A 744 14.30 17.15 6.17
N LEU A 745 15.03 17.07 7.29
CA LEU A 745 16.40 16.54 7.35
C LEU A 745 16.45 15.07 6.90
N GLY A 746 15.50 14.23 7.32
CA GLY A 746 15.37 12.85 6.86
C GLY A 746 15.19 12.75 5.33
N ASP A 747 14.37 13.60 4.74
CA ASP A 747 14.17 13.67 3.29
C ASP A 747 15.45 14.12 2.55
N LEU A 748 16.15 15.13 3.08
CA LEU A 748 17.44 15.59 2.55
C LEU A 748 18.54 14.52 2.65
N LEU A 749 18.59 13.74 3.74
CA LEU A 749 19.54 12.64 3.90
C LEU A 749 19.26 11.50 2.90
N GLN A 750 17.99 11.21 2.59
CA GLN A 750 17.66 10.29 1.50
C GLN A 750 18.10 10.81 0.13
N LEU A 751 17.93 12.11 -0.12
CA LEU A 751 18.38 12.76 -1.36
C LEU A 751 19.91 12.67 -1.51
N VAL A 752 20.64 13.04 -0.46
CA VAL A 752 22.12 12.99 -0.39
C VAL A 752 22.65 11.57 -0.59
N SER A 753 21.90 10.56 -0.17
CA SER A 753 22.23 9.14 -0.35
C SER A 753 21.83 8.55 -1.73
N SER A 754 21.37 9.35 -2.70
CA SER A 754 20.87 8.83 -3.99
C SER A 754 21.96 8.52 -5.04
N LYS A 755 21.68 7.60 -6.00
CA LYS A 755 22.59 7.21 -7.09
C LYS A 755 22.32 7.96 -8.40
N ALA A 756 23.33 7.98 -9.27
CA ALA A 756 23.34 8.62 -10.60
C ALA A 756 22.08 8.38 -11.45
N GLY A 757 21.58 9.44 -12.09
CA GLY A 757 20.53 9.36 -13.11
C GLY A 757 19.08 9.24 -12.60
N ARG A 758 18.80 9.51 -11.32
CA ARG A 758 17.41 9.62 -10.81
C ARG A 758 16.94 11.07 -10.72
N GLU A 759 15.69 11.30 -11.13
CA GLU A 759 15.03 12.61 -11.04
C GLU A 759 14.73 12.94 -9.57
N LEU A 760 14.85 14.23 -9.20
CA LEU A 760 14.48 14.80 -7.88
C LEU A 760 13.05 14.40 -7.42
N HIS A 761 12.20 13.96 -8.35
CA HIS A 761 10.77 13.74 -8.18
C HIS A 761 10.39 12.32 -7.72
N ARG A 762 11.35 11.38 -7.65
CA ARG A 762 11.09 9.97 -7.30
C ARG A 762 11.69 9.60 -5.93
N HIS A 763 11.20 10.24 -4.87
CA HIS A 763 11.43 9.82 -3.49
C HIS A 763 10.74 8.46 -3.27
N VAL A 764 11.53 7.43 -2.98
CA VAL A 764 11.03 6.10 -2.58
C VAL A 764 11.12 6.04 -1.06
N PRO A 765 10.00 6.16 -0.32
CA PRO A 765 10.04 6.03 1.13
C PRO A 765 10.44 4.61 1.50
N GLY A 766 11.46 4.48 2.36
CA GLY A 766 11.95 3.20 2.85
C GLY A 766 13.46 3.02 2.67
N PRO A 767 14.03 1.92 3.19
CA PRO A 767 15.47 1.65 3.11
C PRO A 767 15.98 1.58 1.66
N GLU A 768 15.09 1.37 0.68
CA GLU A 768 15.38 1.40 -0.76
C GLU A 768 15.71 2.80 -1.31
N GLY A 769 15.43 3.89 -0.59
CA GLY A 769 15.76 5.26 -1.02
C GLY A 769 17.24 5.64 -0.81
N MET A 770 17.91 5.03 0.17
CA MET A 770 19.27 5.36 0.60
C MET A 770 20.32 4.50 -0.12
N HIS A 771 20.48 4.70 -1.43
CA HIS A 771 21.28 3.85 -2.34
C HIS A 771 22.78 3.79 -2.03
N LEU A 772 23.37 4.85 -1.49
CA LEU A 772 24.77 4.92 -1.05
C LEU A 772 24.98 4.22 0.30
N TRP A 773 23.98 4.24 1.19
CA TRP A 773 24.00 3.65 2.53
C TRP A 773 23.24 2.31 2.59
N GLN A 774 23.46 1.44 1.60
CA GLN A 774 22.84 0.10 1.54
C GLN A 774 23.73 -0.97 2.17
N GLY A 775 23.15 -1.87 2.97
CA GLY A 775 23.84 -2.98 3.65
C GLY A 775 23.74 -2.87 5.17
N ASP A 776 24.16 -3.91 5.88
CA ASP A 776 23.93 -4.03 7.34
C ASP A 776 24.88 -3.14 8.16
N THR A 777 26.06 -2.82 7.61
CA THR A 777 26.94 -1.75 8.13
C THR A 777 26.21 -0.41 8.25
N TRP A 778 25.29 -0.10 7.33
CA TRP A 778 24.53 1.15 7.30
C TRP A 778 23.15 1.04 7.94
N ALA A 779 22.79 -0.11 8.53
CA ALA A 779 21.47 -0.34 9.10
C ALA A 779 21.13 0.68 10.19
N ARG A 780 22.08 1.02 11.07
CA ARG A 780 21.88 2.02 12.12
C ARG A 780 21.65 3.41 11.54
N LEU A 781 22.45 3.84 10.54
CA LEU A 781 22.22 5.11 9.86
C LEU A 781 20.86 5.14 9.16
N ARG A 782 20.50 4.09 8.43
CA ARG A 782 19.21 3.98 7.75
C ARG A 782 18.04 3.98 8.73
N GLN A 783 18.15 3.29 9.86
CA GLN A 783 17.12 3.29 10.91
C GLN A 783 16.94 4.68 11.49
N VAL A 784 18.03 5.41 11.78
CA VAL A 784 17.96 6.78 12.27
C VAL A 784 17.31 7.70 11.23
N VAL A 785 17.70 7.60 9.95
CA VAL A 785 17.07 8.37 8.85
C VAL A 785 15.60 7.99 8.66
N LEU A 786 15.22 6.72 8.85
CA LEU A 786 13.81 6.29 8.78
C LEU A 786 13.01 6.77 9.99
N ARG A 787 13.60 6.81 11.19
CA ARG A 787 12.97 7.41 12.38
C ARG A 787 12.78 8.91 12.22
N CYS A 788 13.65 9.62 11.50
CA CYS A 788 13.38 11.01 11.13
C CYS A 788 12.08 11.17 10.32
N LEU A 789 11.70 10.15 9.55
CA LEU A 789 10.51 10.14 8.70
C LEU A 789 9.31 9.47 9.37
N ASP A 790 9.37 9.21 10.68
CA ASP A 790 8.28 8.55 11.39
C ASP A 790 6.99 9.37 11.30
N PRO A 791 5.84 8.74 10.99
CA PRO A 791 4.55 9.41 10.99
C PRO A 791 4.21 10.06 12.34
N ASP A 792 4.70 9.51 13.46
CA ASP A 792 4.58 10.12 14.78
C ASP A 792 5.74 11.11 15.02
N PRO A 793 5.47 12.42 15.21
CA PRO A 793 6.50 13.40 15.53
C PRO A 793 7.29 13.07 16.81
N ALA A 794 6.68 12.42 17.80
CA ALA A 794 7.31 12.14 19.09
C ALA A 794 8.41 11.05 19.02
N GLU A 795 8.34 10.18 18.01
CA GLU A 795 9.30 9.08 17.82
C GLU A 795 10.55 9.51 17.03
N ARG A 796 10.54 10.73 16.47
CA ARG A 796 11.63 11.29 15.68
C ARG A 796 12.84 11.63 16.57
N PRO A 797 14.07 11.29 16.16
CA PRO A 797 15.27 11.61 16.92
C PRO A 797 15.58 13.12 16.88
N SER A 798 16.39 13.62 17.81
CA SER A 798 16.89 14.99 17.71
C SER A 798 17.88 15.14 16.53
N ALA A 799 17.98 16.33 15.94
CA ALA A 799 18.95 16.58 14.87
C ALA A 799 20.41 16.36 15.34
N GLY A 800 20.70 16.57 16.63
CA GLY A 800 21.98 16.24 17.25
C GLY A 800 22.28 14.74 17.24
N GLU A 801 21.32 13.88 17.60
CA GLU A 801 21.48 12.43 17.50
C GLU A 801 21.77 11.97 16.06
N VAL A 802 21.14 12.60 15.07
CA VAL A 802 21.38 12.32 13.65
C VAL A 802 22.81 12.71 13.27
N ALA A 803 23.30 13.87 13.72
CA ALA A 803 24.66 14.32 13.51
C ALA A 803 25.69 13.38 14.17
N ASP A 804 25.45 12.94 15.41
CA ASP A 804 26.33 12.01 16.12
C ASP A 804 26.46 10.67 15.40
N VAL A 805 25.35 10.15 14.89
CA VAL A 805 25.35 8.89 14.12
C VAL A 805 26.15 9.08 12.83
N LEU A 806 25.96 10.18 12.11
CA LEU A 806 26.73 10.48 10.89
C LEU A 806 28.22 10.65 11.17
N ALA A 807 28.60 11.31 12.29
CA ALA A 807 29.99 11.48 12.71
C ALA A 807 30.69 10.13 12.94
N ASN A 808 30.02 9.18 13.57
CA ASN A 808 30.54 7.81 13.76
C ASN A 808 30.84 7.11 12.43
N TYR A 809 29.97 7.27 11.42
CA TYR A 809 30.18 6.71 10.09
C TYR A 809 31.27 7.43 9.30
N ILE A 810 31.46 8.74 9.50
CA ILE A 810 32.59 9.48 8.93
C ILE A 810 33.90 8.94 9.51
N ALA A 811 34.00 8.77 10.84
CA ALA A 811 35.17 8.20 11.50
C ALA A 811 35.47 6.76 11.01
N GLN A 812 34.44 5.93 10.86
CA GLN A 812 34.57 4.58 10.31
C GLN A 812 35.06 4.59 8.85
N SER A 813 34.49 5.44 7.99
CA SER A 813 34.87 5.58 6.58
C SER A 813 36.29 6.14 6.40
N ARG A 814 36.76 6.99 7.33
CA ARG A 814 38.15 7.43 7.41
C ARG A 814 39.10 6.30 7.80
N ALA A 815 38.74 5.47 8.78
CA ALA A 815 39.53 4.29 9.17
C ALA A 815 39.66 3.26 8.02
N GLU A 816 38.69 3.22 7.11
CA GLU A 816 38.76 2.39 5.89
C GLU A 816 39.61 2.97 4.75
N ARG A 817 39.78 4.31 4.72
CA ARG A 817 40.57 5.03 3.70
C ARG A 817 42.02 5.27 4.11
N ALA A 818 42.34 5.23 5.40
CA ALA A 818 43.73 5.19 5.85
C ALA A 818 44.40 3.94 5.23
N PRO A 819 45.47 4.08 4.44
CA PRO A 819 46.21 2.94 3.94
C PRO A 819 46.91 2.29 5.13
N THR A 820 46.24 1.35 5.80
CA THR A 820 46.92 0.41 6.69
C THR A 820 47.95 -0.33 5.83
N PRO A 821 49.23 -0.37 6.23
CA PRO A 821 50.26 -1.06 5.46
C PRO A 821 49.78 -2.49 5.22
N ARG A 822 49.76 -2.89 3.94
CA ARG A 822 49.47 -4.26 3.53
C ARG A 822 50.30 -5.19 4.40
N SER A 823 49.64 -5.87 5.34
CA SER A 823 50.26 -7.02 5.98
C SER A 823 50.47 -8.04 4.87
N PRO A 824 51.71 -8.43 4.58
CA PRO A 824 51.98 -9.42 3.56
C PRO A 824 51.25 -10.70 3.96
N SER A 825 50.40 -11.21 3.05
CA SER A 825 49.81 -12.56 3.06
C SER A 825 50.05 -13.31 4.36
N ALA A 826 49.29 -13.00 5.41
CA ALA A 826 49.37 -13.74 6.65
C ALA A 826 48.88 -15.16 6.34
N ALA A 827 49.78 -16.12 6.50
CA ALA A 827 49.53 -17.53 6.27
C ALA A 827 48.18 -17.95 6.87
N ARG A 828 47.46 -18.85 6.16
CA ARG A 828 46.27 -19.54 6.67
C ARG A 828 46.45 -19.84 8.16
N PRO A 829 45.62 -19.31 9.07
CA PRO A 829 45.74 -19.66 10.48
C PRO A 829 45.58 -21.18 10.60
N ALA A 830 46.49 -21.80 11.36
CA ALA A 830 46.56 -23.24 11.57
C ALA A 830 45.32 -23.72 12.34
N VAL A 831 44.25 -24.04 11.61
CA VAL A 831 43.07 -24.79 12.09
C VAL A 831 43.08 -26.22 11.51
N ASP A 832 44.25 -26.66 11.01
CA ASP A 832 44.48 -28.02 10.52
C ASP A 832 44.81 -28.96 11.69
N ALA A 833 43.84 -29.17 12.58
CA ALA A 833 43.93 -30.19 13.62
C ALA A 833 43.66 -31.60 13.01
N PRO A 834 44.44 -32.63 13.37
CA PRO A 834 44.13 -33.99 12.96
C PRO A 834 42.79 -34.43 13.56
N LEU A 835 41.98 -35.15 12.78
CA LEU A 835 40.69 -35.66 13.26
C LEU A 835 40.89 -36.68 14.39
N ALA A 836 40.31 -36.38 15.54
CA ALA A 836 40.18 -37.22 16.72
C ALA A 836 38.70 -37.58 16.92
N LEU A 837 38.14 -38.32 15.95
CA LEU A 837 36.73 -38.67 15.95
C LEU A 837 36.36 -39.43 17.24
N PRO A 838 35.22 -39.09 17.87
CA PRO A 838 34.77 -39.79 19.06
C PRO A 838 34.54 -41.28 18.74
N ARG A 839 34.98 -42.17 19.63
CA ARG A 839 34.72 -43.62 19.49
C ARG A 839 33.22 -43.86 19.67
N THR A 840 32.51 -44.06 18.57
CA THR A 840 31.09 -44.41 18.58
C THR A 840 30.92 -45.81 19.19
N THR A 841 30.58 -45.90 20.49
CA THR A 841 30.38 -47.18 21.20
C THR A 841 29.02 -47.84 20.90
N VAL A 842 28.15 -47.15 20.15
CA VAL A 842 26.83 -47.64 19.78
C VAL A 842 26.61 -47.38 18.28
N PRO A 843 26.48 -48.40 17.42
CA PRO A 843 26.03 -48.18 16.05
C PRO A 843 24.64 -47.54 16.10
N PRO A 844 24.30 -46.56 15.25
CA PRO A 844 23.04 -45.82 15.34
C PRO A 844 21.86 -46.79 15.23
N THR A 845 21.30 -47.18 16.38
CA THR A 845 20.10 -48.00 16.47
C THR A 845 18.93 -47.14 16.06
N GLY A 846 18.57 -47.19 14.77
CA GLY A 846 17.36 -46.52 14.26
C GLY A 846 17.44 -45.96 12.85
N VAL A 847 18.62 -45.85 12.23
CA VAL A 847 18.70 -45.40 10.82
C VAL A 847 18.66 -46.63 9.92
N PRO A 848 17.56 -46.91 9.18
CA PRO A 848 17.64 -47.89 8.12
C PRO A 848 18.66 -47.38 7.08
N PRO A 849 19.60 -48.22 6.63
CA PRO A 849 20.54 -47.83 5.59
C PRO A 849 19.73 -47.29 4.41
N ILE A 850 20.21 -46.21 3.77
CA ILE A 850 19.70 -45.74 2.48
C ILE A 850 19.39 -46.97 1.63
N ARG A 851 18.09 -47.29 1.46
CA ARG A 851 17.70 -48.65 1.04
C ARG A 851 18.38 -48.97 -0.28
N PRO A 852 19.17 -50.05 -0.38
CA PRO A 852 19.79 -50.43 -1.63
C PRO A 852 18.69 -50.76 -2.66
N PRO A 853 18.85 -50.37 -3.93
CA PRO A 853 17.90 -50.74 -4.97
C PRO A 853 17.80 -52.27 -5.11
N ARG A 854 16.62 -52.77 -5.51
CA ARG A 854 16.30 -54.21 -5.55
C ARG A 854 17.13 -55.01 -6.57
N PHE A 855 17.77 -54.36 -7.54
CA PHE A 855 18.50 -54.99 -8.65
C PHE A 855 20.03 -54.96 -8.43
N GLY A 856 20.70 -56.07 -8.75
CA GLY A 856 22.10 -56.30 -8.37
C GLY A 856 23.17 -55.37 -8.99
N SER A 857 22.94 -54.78 -10.17
CA SER A 857 23.88 -53.81 -10.76
C SER A 857 23.75 -52.43 -10.10
N ALA A 858 22.54 -51.92 -9.96
CA ALA A 858 22.25 -50.67 -9.27
C ALA A 858 22.63 -50.73 -7.78
N ARG A 859 22.51 -51.92 -7.16
CA ARG A 859 22.93 -52.16 -5.78
C ARG A 859 24.45 -52.08 -5.63
N ARG A 860 25.19 -52.75 -6.52
CA ARG A 860 26.67 -52.69 -6.55
C ARG A 860 27.18 -51.27 -6.78
N GLU A 861 26.58 -50.54 -7.72
CA GLU A 861 26.92 -49.13 -7.96
C GLU A 861 26.65 -48.28 -6.72
N ARG A 862 25.48 -48.44 -6.08
CA ARG A 862 25.15 -47.71 -4.84
C ARG A 862 26.11 -48.05 -3.70
N GLU A 863 26.44 -49.33 -3.51
CA GLU A 863 27.41 -49.77 -2.50
C GLU A 863 28.80 -49.18 -2.77
N ALA A 864 29.24 -49.12 -4.03
CA ALA A 864 30.49 -48.48 -4.43
C ALA A 864 30.49 -46.96 -4.15
N ARG A 865 29.38 -46.26 -4.42
CA ARG A 865 29.22 -44.82 -4.09
C ARG A 865 29.34 -44.59 -2.59
N LEU A 866 28.61 -45.37 -1.80
CA LEU A 866 28.65 -45.27 -0.33
C LEU A 866 30.04 -45.62 0.22
N ALA A 867 30.76 -46.56 -0.39
CA ALA A 867 32.14 -46.88 -0.01
C ALA A 867 33.08 -45.69 -0.24
N ARG A 868 32.95 -44.97 -1.38
CA ARG A 868 33.73 -43.75 -1.65
C ARG A 868 33.45 -42.67 -0.61
N LEU A 869 32.18 -42.45 -0.26
CA LEU A 869 31.78 -41.48 0.76
C LEU A 869 32.27 -41.82 2.16
N ARG A 870 32.63 -43.08 2.44
CA ARG A 870 33.17 -43.56 3.72
C ARG A 870 34.69 -43.52 3.82
N THR A 871 35.38 -43.01 2.80
CA THR A 871 36.84 -42.86 2.83
C THR A 871 37.26 -42.02 4.04
N PRO A 872 38.19 -42.48 4.89
CA PRO A 872 38.63 -41.72 6.06
C PRO A 872 39.20 -40.35 5.66
N LEU A 873 38.83 -39.32 6.40
CA LEU A 873 39.40 -37.98 6.24
C LEU A 873 40.50 -37.77 7.28
N HIS A 874 41.57 -37.08 6.89
CA HIS A 874 42.68 -36.77 7.81
C HIS A 874 42.46 -35.47 8.60
N ARG A 875 41.63 -34.56 8.06
CA ARG A 875 41.24 -33.27 8.66
C ARG A 875 39.78 -32.95 8.33
N ALA A 876 39.16 -32.10 9.14
CA ALA A 876 37.81 -31.61 8.88
C ALA A 876 37.72 -30.87 7.53
N ARG A 877 36.62 -31.10 6.79
CA ARG A 877 36.30 -30.37 5.56
C ARG A 877 35.30 -29.27 5.85
N ARG A 878 35.63 -28.03 5.48
CA ARG A 878 34.80 -26.84 5.73
C ARG A 878 34.07 -26.44 4.46
N LEU A 879 32.75 -26.58 4.47
CA LEU A 879 31.88 -26.29 3.35
C LEU A 879 31.05 -25.05 3.68
N THR A 880 31.04 -24.05 2.81
CA THR A 880 30.19 -22.87 2.99
C THR A 880 29.09 -22.86 1.94
N LEU A 881 27.85 -22.74 2.39
CA LEU A 881 26.67 -22.70 1.53
C LEU A 881 26.16 -21.26 1.41
N VAL A 882 26.15 -20.75 0.18
CA VAL A 882 25.70 -19.39 -0.16
C VAL A 882 24.51 -19.45 -1.10
N GLY A 883 23.56 -18.52 -0.95
CA GLY A 883 22.39 -18.42 -1.82
C GLY A 883 22.58 -17.33 -2.87
N ALA A 884 22.31 -17.65 -4.13
CA ALA A 884 22.33 -16.65 -5.21
C ALA A 884 21.17 -15.63 -5.10
N TYR A 885 20.06 -16.02 -4.49
CA TYR A 885 18.87 -15.21 -4.31
C TYR A 885 17.98 -15.79 -3.20
N HIS A 886 16.94 -15.05 -2.79
CA HIS A 886 15.96 -15.54 -1.82
C HIS A 886 15.33 -16.86 -2.31
N TYR A 887 15.06 -17.77 -1.36
CA TYR A 887 14.45 -19.08 -1.63
C TYR A 887 15.27 -19.99 -2.56
N SER A 888 16.58 -19.83 -2.61
CA SER A 888 17.48 -20.69 -3.40
C SER A 888 17.66 -22.12 -2.88
N GLY A 889 16.98 -22.49 -1.80
CA GLY A 889 17.10 -23.82 -1.19
C GLY A 889 18.38 -24.04 -0.38
N ARG A 890 19.12 -22.98 -0.05
CA ARG A 890 20.40 -23.01 0.68
C ARG A 890 20.34 -23.78 2.01
N ALA A 891 19.51 -23.34 2.97
CA ALA A 891 19.37 -24.01 4.26
C ALA A 891 18.86 -25.45 4.14
N THR A 892 17.94 -25.69 3.19
CA THR A 892 17.47 -27.05 2.86
C THR A 892 18.62 -27.93 2.36
N THR A 893 19.50 -27.39 1.52
CA THR A 893 20.68 -28.08 1.01
C THR A 893 21.67 -28.37 2.13
N THR A 894 21.89 -27.42 3.05
CA THR A 894 22.74 -27.60 4.25
C THR A 894 22.24 -28.77 5.10
N MET A 895 20.95 -28.79 5.41
CA MET A 895 20.34 -29.83 6.26
C MET A 895 20.34 -31.21 5.59
N ALA A 896 20.03 -31.27 4.28
CA ALA A 896 19.98 -32.52 3.52
C ALA A 896 21.37 -33.11 3.30
N LEU A 897 22.34 -32.29 2.88
CA LEU A 897 23.73 -32.73 2.67
C LEU A 897 24.40 -33.16 3.98
N GLY A 898 24.25 -32.36 5.04
CA GLY A 898 24.83 -32.68 6.35
C GLY A 898 24.27 -33.97 6.94
N SER A 899 22.94 -34.16 6.85
CA SER A 899 22.29 -35.40 7.31
C SER A 899 22.73 -36.61 6.50
N LEU A 900 22.92 -36.45 5.19
CA LEU A 900 23.38 -37.52 4.31
C LEU A 900 24.82 -37.93 4.64
N LEU A 901 25.72 -36.97 4.80
CA LEU A 901 27.13 -37.23 5.15
C LEU A 901 27.24 -37.94 6.50
N ALA A 902 26.52 -37.45 7.52
CA ALA A 902 26.52 -38.08 8.85
C ALA A 902 26.00 -39.52 8.80
N ALA A 903 24.86 -39.75 8.13
CA ALA A 903 24.24 -41.07 8.05
C ALA A 903 25.07 -42.08 7.25
N VAL A 904 25.75 -41.64 6.18
CA VAL A 904 26.56 -42.53 5.33
C VAL A 904 27.88 -42.89 6.01
N ARG A 905 28.53 -41.93 6.65
CA ARG A 905 29.85 -42.09 7.26
C ARG A 905 29.79 -42.70 8.66
N GLY A 906 28.70 -42.48 9.40
CA GLY A 906 28.62 -42.86 10.82
C GLY A 906 29.55 -42.02 11.71
N GLU A 907 29.95 -40.85 11.21
CA GLU A 907 30.81 -39.88 11.88
C GLU A 907 30.00 -38.60 12.14
N PRO A 908 30.27 -37.86 13.22
CA PRO A 908 29.56 -36.61 13.49
C PRO A 908 29.90 -35.56 12.42
N VAL A 909 28.84 -34.87 11.98
CA VAL A 909 28.90 -33.73 11.06
C VAL A 909 28.27 -32.53 11.75
N LEU A 910 28.86 -31.35 11.59
CA LEU A 910 28.38 -30.12 12.20
C LEU A 910 27.80 -29.18 11.15
N ALA A 911 26.65 -28.58 11.42
CA ALA A 911 26.10 -27.46 10.66
C ALA A 911 25.95 -26.23 11.55
N LEU A 912 26.42 -25.08 11.06
CA LEU A 912 26.48 -23.81 11.77
C LEU A 912 25.79 -22.71 10.98
N ASP A 913 25.05 -21.83 11.64
CA ASP A 913 24.66 -20.55 11.02
C ASP A 913 25.91 -19.64 10.97
N GLY A 914 26.34 -19.24 9.77
CA GLY A 914 27.63 -18.55 9.55
C GLY A 914 27.62 -17.05 9.80
N ALA A 915 26.47 -16.39 9.61
CA ALA A 915 26.33 -14.95 9.81
C ALA A 915 26.06 -14.60 11.27
N ALA A 916 26.34 -13.35 11.65
CA ALA A 916 26.26 -12.89 13.04
C ALA A 916 24.83 -12.63 13.52
N ASP A 917 23.94 -12.28 12.60
CA ASP A 917 22.68 -11.60 12.84
C ASP A 917 21.49 -12.24 12.09
N GLU A 918 21.77 -13.16 11.17
CA GLU A 918 20.80 -13.92 10.38
C GLU A 918 21.14 -15.42 10.36
N GLY A 919 20.16 -16.27 10.69
CA GLY A 919 20.29 -17.72 10.66
C GLY A 919 19.02 -18.38 10.12
N ALA A 920 19.17 -19.52 9.45
CA ALA A 920 18.05 -20.21 8.80
C ALA A 920 17.88 -21.66 9.27
N LEU A 921 18.94 -22.26 9.83
CA LEU A 921 18.94 -23.66 10.24
C LEU A 921 17.97 -23.93 11.41
N GLY A 922 17.74 -22.93 12.27
CA GLY A 922 16.84 -23.06 13.42
C GLY A 922 15.41 -23.48 13.05
N SER A 923 14.95 -23.14 11.84
CA SER A 923 13.61 -23.49 11.35
C SER A 923 13.38 -25.00 11.14
N PHE A 924 14.46 -25.78 11.01
CA PHE A 924 14.40 -27.24 10.80
C PHE A 924 14.42 -28.04 12.12
N LEU A 925 14.66 -27.38 13.25
CA LEU A 925 14.90 -28.03 14.54
C LEU A 925 13.61 -28.09 15.37
N THR A 926 13.21 -29.29 15.80
CA THR A 926 11.98 -29.47 16.62
C THR A 926 12.23 -29.29 18.11
N ARG A 927 13.40 -29.71 18.60
CA ARG A 927 13.86 -29.56 19.99
C ARG A 927 15.26 -28.95 19.97
N ARG A 928 15.33 -27.65 19.68
CA ARG A 928 16.58 -26.89 19.52
C ARG A 928 17.31 -26.74 20.87
N ASN A 929 18.62 -26.96 20.86
CA ASN A 929 19.54 -26.52 21.90
C ASN A 929 19.66 -24.98 21.87
N PRO A 930 19.49 -24.26 22.99
CA PRO A 930 19.54 -22.80 22.98
C PRO A 930 20.91 -22.23 22.61
N ALA A 931 21.98 -23.00 22.78
CA ALA A 931 23.34 -22.59 22.49
C ALA A 931 23.54 -22.22 21.00
N THR A 932 24.45 -21.27 20.78
CA THR A 932 24.78 -20.64 19.50
C THR A 932 26.24 -20.90 19.14
N VAL A 933 26.67 -20.44 17.96
CA VAL A 933 28.08 -20.52 17.53
C VAL A 933 29.01 -19.83 18.52
N ARG A 934 28.54 -18.77 19.20
CA ARG A 934 29.31 -18.10 20.25
C ARG A 934 29.52 -18.99 21.47
N ASP A 935 28.51 -19.72 21.90
CA ASP A 935 28.63 -20.61 23.06
C ASP A 935 29.62 -21.76 22.78
N LEU A 936 29.77 -22.15 21.51
CA LEU A 936 30.84 -23.04 21.05
C LEU A 936 32.21 -22.37 21.03
N ALA A 937 32.28 -21.08 20.72
CA ALA A 937 33.51 -20.30 20.75
C ALA A 937 34.04 -20.07 22.17
N ASP A 938 33.13 -19.92 23.14
CA ASP A 938 33.42 -19.68 24.55
C ASP A 938 33.88 -20.96 25.30
N LEU A 939 33.91 -22.10 24.61
CA LEU A 939 34.49 -23.33 25.14
C LEU A 939 36.02 -23.20 25.36
N PRO A 940 36.56 -23.79 26.45
CA PRO A 940 38.00 -23.91 26.63
C PRO A 940 38.66 -24.70 25.48
N ALA A 941 39.94 -24.45 25.23
CA ALA A 941 40.66 -25.03 24.08
C ALA A 941 40.73 -26.55 24.10
N GLU A 942 40.77 -27.13 25.29
CA GLU A 942 40.83 -28.57 25.56
C GLU A 942 39.45 -29.20 25.76
N ALA A 943 38.36 -28.50 25.41
CA ALA A 943 37.00 -29.00 25.58
C ALA A 943 36.82 -30.38 24.91
N SER A 944 36.24 -31.31 25.65
CA SER A 944 35.91 -32.65 25.20
C SER A 944 34.77 -32.64 24.17
N TYR A 945 34.66 -33.69 23.36
CA TYR A 945 33.57 -33.84 22.41
C TYR A 945 32.18 -33.75 23.07
N GLU A 946 32.00 -34.32 24.27
CA GLU A 946 30.70 -34.27 24.96
C GLU A 946 30.31 -32.84 25.40
N GLU A 947 31.29 -31.98 25.71
CA GLU A 947 31.03 -30.57 26.05
C GLU A 947 30.67 -29.72 24.82
N VAL A 948 31.23 -30.06 23.67
CA VAL A 948 30.87 -29.48 22.37
C VAL A 948 29.46 -29.95 21.97
N ARG A 949 29.22 -31.27 22.03
CA ARG A 949 27.94 -31.91 21.72
C ARG A 949 26.80 -31.43 22.63
N ALA A 950 27.07 -31.14 23.90
CA ALA A 950 26.09 -30.58 24.83
C ALA A 950 25.58 -29.17 24.41
N ARG A 951 26.26 -28.48 23.48
CA ARG A 951 25.89 -27.17 22.94
C ARG A 951 25.34 -27.24 21.51
N THR A 952 25.15 -28.43 20.95
CA THR A 952 24.55 -28.60 19.62
C THR A 952 23.18 -29.27 19.72
N THR A 953 22.39 -29.15 18.66
CA THR A 953 21.15 -29.92 18.50
C THR A 953 21.46 -31.17 17.71
N HIS A 954 21.28 -32.35 18.32
CA HIS A 954 21.57 -33.63 17.68
C HIS A 954 20.35 -34.19 16.93
N LEU A 955 20.52 -34.50 15.64
CA LEU A 955 19.50 -35.13 14.81
C LEU A 955 19.67 -36.65 14.74
N SER A 956 18.61 -37.36 14.36
CA SER A 956 18.62 -38.83 14.21
C SER A 956 19.57 -39.33 13.12
N SER A 957 19.92 -38.47 12.15
CA SER A 957 20.90 -38.75 11.10
C SER A 957 22.36 -38.74 11.59
N GLY A 958 22.63 -38.24 12.80
CA GLY A 958 23.98 -37.96 13.30
C GLY A 958 24.51 -36.55 12.94
N LEU A 959 23.69 -35.73 12.25
CA LEU A 959 23.99 -34.31 12.05
C LEU A 959 23.76 -33.55 13.35
N GLU A 960 24.76 -32.77 13.76
CA GLU A 960 24.68 -31.82 14.87
C GLU A 960 24.56 -30.40 14.32
N VAL A 961 23.67 -29.60 14.92
CA VAL A 961 23.35 -28.24 14.43
C VAL A 961 23.49 -27.22 15.54
N ALA A 962 24.31 -26.19 15.32
CA ALA A 962 24.33 -24.98 16.14
C ALA A 962 23.72 -23.82 15.33
N ALA A 963 22.47 -23.50 15.66
CA ALA A 963 21.68 -22.51 14.96
C ALA A 963 21.41 -21.29 15.85
N HIS A 964 21.29 -20.11 15.27
CA HIS A 964 20.77 -18.92 15.94
C HIS A 964 19.29 -19.10 16.29
N PRO A 965 18.79 -18.41 17.35
CA PRO A 965 17.37 -18.38 17.63
C PRO A 965 16.59 -17.76 16.46
N PRO A 966 15.34 -18.19 16.19
CA PRO A 966 14.51 -17.53 15.19
C PRO A 966 14.22 -16.09 15.63
N GLY A 967 14.67 -15.12 14.84
CA GLY A 967 14.60 -13.68 15.15
C GLY A 967 15.95 -12.98 14.94
N HIS A 968 15.94 -11.66 14.85
CA HIS A 968 17.15 -10.87 14.59
C HIS A 968 18.03 -10.79 15.85
N VAL A 969 19.27 -11.26 15.75
CA VAL A 969 20.28 -11.13 16.82
C VAL A 969 21.11 -9.87 16.54
N PRO A 970 21.34 -8.98 17.52
CA PRO A 970 22.10 -7.75 17.28
C PRO A 970 23.52 -8.06 16.78
N PRO A 971 24.02 -7.35 15.75
CA PRO A 971 25.32 -7.63 15.15
C PRO A 971 26.44 -7.40 16.17
N ASN A 972 27.32 -8.38 16.31
CA ASN A 972 28.43 -8.36 17.25
C ASN A 972 29.76 -8.18 16.50
N LEU A 973 30.52 -7.14 16.83
CA LEU A 973 31.84 -6.87 16.26
C LEU A 973 32.87 -8.00 16.52
N ALA A 974 32.60 -8.88 17.50
CA ALA A 974 33.42 -10.04 17.82
C ALA A 974 33.01 -11.34 17.10
N HIS A 975 31.99 -11.33 16.22
CA HIS A 975 31.49 -12.56 15.57
C HIS A 975 32.56 -13.27 14.74
N THR A 976 33.38 -12.52 14.01
CA THR A 976 34.49 -13.07 13.21
C THR A 976 35.47 -13.88 14.06
N GLN A 977 35.80 -13.38 15.25
CA GLN A 977 36.69 -14.06 16.20
C GLN A 977 35.98 -15.27 16.82
N ALA A 978 34.71 -15.11 17.21
CA ALA A 978 33.90 -16.19 17.75
C ALA A 978 33.76 -17.36 16.76
N TYR A 979 33.47 -17.08 15.47
CA TYR A 979 33.39 -18.09 14.43
C TYR A 979 34.73 -18.82 14.23
N THR A 980 35.84 -18.08 14.19
CA THR A 980 37.18 -18.68 14.06
C THR A 980 37.50 -19.59 15.26
N HIS A 981 37.15 -19.18 16.48
CA HIS A 981 37.31 -19.99 17.68
C HIS A 981 36.39 -21.21 17.66
N ALA A 982 35.11 -21.06 17.33
CA ALA A 982 34.17 -22.18 17.22
C ALA A 982 34.66 -23.23 16.22
N LEU A 983 35.19 -22.82 15.06
CA LEU A 983 35.82 -23.74 14.12
C LEU A 983 37.05 -24.43 14.72
N ALA A 984 37.91 -23.70 15.43
CA ALA A 984 39.07 -24.30 16.09
C ALA A 984 38.70 -25.31 17.19
N ARG A 985 37.64 -25.05 17.97
CA ARG A 985 37.15 -25.95 19.03
C ARG A 985 36.47 -27.20 18.48
N THR A 986 35.88 -27.11 17.29
CA THR A 986 35.12 -28.21 16.67
C THR A 986 35.95 -29.02 15.68
N ALA A 987 37.01 -28.45 15.09
CA ALA A 987 37.84 -29.07 14.06
C ALA A 987 38.33 -30.50 14.37
N PRO A 988 38.72 -30.87 15.61
CA PRO A 988 39.18 -32.23 15.90
C PRO A 988 38.06 -33.28 15.83
N TYR A 989 36.80 -32.89 16.06
CA TYR A 989 35.73 -33.85 16.35
C TYR A 989 34.78 -34.12 15.18
N TYR A 990 34.67 -33.21 14.20
CA TYR A 990 33.71 -33.32 13.10
C TYR A 990 34.41 -33.48 11.76
N SER A 991 34.05 -34.52 11.01
CA SER A 991 34.61 -34.80 9.67
C SER A 991 34.25 -33.71 8.64
N PHE A 992 33.10 -33.07 8.81
CA PHE A 992 32.59 -31.98 7.99
C PHE A 992 31.98 -30.90 8.87
N VAL A 993 32.26 -29.65 8.52
CA VAL A 993 31.61 -28.46 9.09
C VAL A 993 30.95 -27.69 7.96
N LEU A 994 29.62 -27.61 7.99
CA LEU A 994 28.80 -26.91 7.00
C LEU A 994 28.38 -25.56 7.56
N THR A 995 28.80 -24.49 6.91
CA THR A 995 28.46 -23.13 7.30
C THR A 995 27.37 -22.58 6.39
N ASP A 996 26.21 -22.34 6.98
CA ASP A 996 25.01 -21.80 6.35
C ASP A 996 25.09 -20.27 6.33
N TRP A 997 25.53 -19.67 5.21
CA TRP A 997 25.58 -18.21 5.05
C TRP A 997 24.24 -17.64 4.60
N ALA A 998 23.41 -17.17 5.55
CA ALA A 998 22.07 -16.66 5.27
C ALA A 998 22.00 -15.39 4.42
N PRO A 999 22.84 -14.37 4.66
CA PRO A 999 22.79 -13.14 3.90
C PRO A 999 23.08 -13.35 2.42
N LEU A 1000 22.32 -12.70 1.54
CA LEU A 1000 22.58 -12.74 0.10
C LEU A 1000 23.83 -11.95 -0.31
N ARG A 1001 24.32 -11.07 0.57
CA ARG A 1001 25.52 -10.28 0.32
C ARG A 1001 26.71 -10.92 1.00
N LEU A 1002 27.82 -10.99 0.26
CA LEU A 1002 29.14 -11.35 0.77
C LEU A 1002 29.87 -10.04 1.10
N ASP A 1003 29.58 -9.47 2.27
CA ASP A 1003 30.26 -8.29 2.78
C ASP A 1003 31.54 -8.66 3.55
N ARG A 1004 32.19 -7.69 4.21
CA ARG A 1004 33.43 -7.95 4.95
C ARG A 1004 33.29 -8.97 6.07
N SER A 1005 32.08 -9.20 6.60
CA SER A 1005 31.87 -10.23 7.62
C SER A 1005 31.92 -11.64 7.03
N ALA A 1006 31.60 -11.78 5.74
CA ALA A 1006 31.76 -13.03 4.99
C ALA A 1006 33.23 -13.35 4.69
N ASP A 1007 34.12 -12.35 4.64
CA ASP A 1007 35.51 -12.54 4.24
C ASP A 1007 36.20 -13.63 5.08
N THR A 1008 36.06 -13.59 6.41
CA THR A 1008 36.66 -14.61 7.28
C THR A 1008 36.04 -16.00 7.10
N VAL A 1009 34.74 -16.08 6.87
CA VAL A 1009 34.07 -17.37 6.59
C VAL A 1009 34.59 -17.94 5.28
N LEU A 1010 34.67 -17.11 4.24
CA LEU A 1010 35.14 -17.49 2.91
C LEU A 1010 36.63 -17.86 2.90
N ASP A 1011 37.47 -17.14 3.64
CA ASP A 1011 38.90 -17.40 3.74
C ASP A 1011 39.21 -18.73 4.46
N LEU A 1012 38.31 -19.17 5.34
CA LEU A 1012 38.36 -20.46 6.03
C LEU A 1012 37.57 -21.56 5.30
N THR A 1013 36.95 -21.27 4.16
CA THR A 1013 36.18 -22.24 3.39
C THR A 1013 37.09 -23.11 2.54
N ASP A 1014 36.94 -24.43 2.62
CA ASP A 1014 37.65 -25.37 1.72
C ASP A 1014 36.91 -25.53 0.39
N ARG A 1015 35.57 -25.54 0.41
CA ARG A 1015 34.73 -25.64 -0.80
C ARG A 1015 33.46 -24.81 -0.67
N LEU A 1016 33.16 -24.00 -1.69
CA LEU A 1016 31.94 -23.22 -1.76
C LEU A 1016 30.83 -24.01 -2.45
N VAL A 1017 29.63 -24.01 -1.87
CA VAL A 1017 28.41 -24.54 -2.49
C VAL A 1017 27.46 -23.37 -2.74
N LEU A 1018 27.20 -23.06 -4.01
CA LEU A 1018 26.32 -21.97 -4.41
C LEU A 1018 24.95 -22.53 -4.80
N CYS A 1019 23.93 -22.22 -4.00
CA CYS A 1019 22.56 -22.68 -4.23
C CYS A 1019 21.77 -21.64 -5.04
N CYS A 1020 21.06 -22.08 -6.08
CA CYS A 1020 20.17 -21.25 -6.89
C CYS A 1020 18.97 -22.04 -7.42
N GLY A 1021 17.93 -21.33 -7.89
CA GLY A 1021 16.82 -21.93 -8.64
C GLY A 1021 17.14 -22.11 -10.13
N SER A 1022 16.30 -22.85 -10.86
CA SER A 1022 16.50 -23.09 -12.31
C SER A 1022 16.01 -21.98 -13.25
N ALA A 1023 15.37 -20.93 -12.73
CA ALA A 1023 14.91 -19.81 -13.56
C ALA A 1023 16.08 -18.92 -14.02
N GLY A 1024 15.97 -18.30 -15.20
CA GLY A 1024 17.06 -17.51 -15.80
C GLY A 1024 17.63 -16.43 -14.88
N TRP A 1025 16.78 -15.72 -14.14
CA TRP A 1025 17.22 -14.68 -13.21
C TRP A 1025 17.96 -15.23 -11.96
N PHE A 1026 17.66 -16.47 -11.52
CA PHE A 1026 18.43 -17.13 -10.46
C PHE A 1026 19.84 -17.50 -10.96
N LEU A 1027 19.94 -17.96 -12.20
CA LEU A 1027 21.21 -18.30 -12.83
C LEU A 1027 22.06 -17.04 -13.06
N ASP A 1028 21.44 -15.93 -13.47
CA ASP A 1028 22.13 -14.64 -13.62
C ASP A 1028 22.65 -14.12 -12.27
N ALA A 1029 21.88 -14.29 -11.20
CA ALA A 1029 22.31 -13.91 -9.86
C ALA A 1029 23.47 -14.78 -9.36
N ALA A 1030 23.41 -16.09 -9.62
CA ALA A 1030 24.49 -17.02 -9.26
C ALA A 1030 25.80 -16.69 -9.98
N TRP A 1031 25.71 -16.37 -11.28
CA TRP A 1031 26.87 -15.93 -12.06
C TRP A 1031 27.54 -14.69 -11.44
N ARG A 1032 26.75 -13.69 -11.02
CA ARG A 1032 27.28 -12.47 -10.40
C ARG A 1032 28.00 -12.74 -9.09
N VAL A 1033 27.54 -13.72 -8.30
CA VAL A 1033 28.22 -14.10 -7.04
C VAL A 1033 29.59 -14.69 -7.35
N LEU A 1034 29.70 -15.58 -8.34
CA LEU A 1034 30.99 -16.16 -8.75
C LEU A 1034 31.92 -15.10 -9.36
N ASP A 1035 31.39 -14.21 -10.20
CA ASP A 1035 32.16 -13.10 -10.80
C ASP A 1035 32.68 -12.12 -9.74
N GLN A 1036 31.86 -11.79 -8.75
CA GLN A 1036 32.27 -10.96 -7.61
C GLN A 1036 33.38 -11.64 -6.79
N LEU A 1037 33.28 -12.95 -6.54
CA LEU A 1037 34.33 -13.70 -5.84
C LEU A 1037 35.66 -13.67 -6.61
N ARG A 1038 35.61 -13.86 -7.94
CA ARG A 1038 36.79 -13.71 -8.81
C ARG A 1038 37.39 -12.31 -8.76
N GLY A 1039 36.55 -11.28 -8.81
CA GLY A 1039 36.95 -9.87 -8.71
C GLY A 1039 37.53 -9.48 -7.35
N SER A 1040 37.10 -10.15 -6.27
CA SER A 1040 37.59 -9.94 -4.90
C SER A 1040 38.89 -10.68 -4.56
N GLY A 1041 39.50 -11.38 -5.53
CA GLY A 1041 40.74 -12.14 -5.33
C GLY A 1041 40.55 -13.59 -4.87
N ARG A 1042 39.31 -14.06 -4.71
CA ARG A 1042 38.96 -15.45 -4.35
C ARG A 1042 38.65 -16.31 -5.57
N ARG A 1043 39.45 -16.13 -6.63
CA ARG A 1043 39.28 -16.82 -7.90
C ARG A 1043 39.26 -18.34 -7.75
N GLN A 1044 40.21 -18.89 -6.98
CA GLN A 1044 40.26 -20.34 -6.74
C GLN A 1044 38.95 -20.85 -6.14
N LEU A 1045 38.41 -20.18 -5.11
CA LEU A 1045 37.15 -20.58 -4.47
C LEU A 1045 35.94 -20.52 -5.42
N ALA A 1046 35.93 -19.54 -6.34
CA ALA A 1046 34.88 -19.39 -7.35
C ALA A 1046 34.97 -20.46 -8.45
N ASP A 1047 36.17 -20.74 -8.94
CA ASP A 1047 36.41 -21.72 -10.01
C ASP A 1047 36.19 -23.15 -9.49
N GLU A 1048 36.43 -23.37 -8.20
CA GLU A 1048 36.19 -24.62 -7.49
C GLU A 1048 34.78 -24.76 -6.88
N ALA A 1049 33.90 -23.76 -7.05
CA ALA A 1049 32.57 -23.79 -6.47
C ALA A 1049 31.71 -24.90 -7.07
N ILE A 1050 30.84 -25.50 -6.23
CA ILE A 1050 29.81 -26.46 -6.67
C ILE A 1050 28.48 -25.71 -6.73
N VAL A 1051 27.80 -25.75 -7.87
CA VAL A 1051 26.55 -25.04 -8.09
C VAL A 1051 25.38 -26.00 -7.99
N VAL A 1052 24.51 -25.78 -7.01
CA VAL A 1052 23.32 -26.59 -6.77
C VAL A 1052 22.11 -25.86 -7.33
N VAL A 1053 21.58 -26.39 -8.45
CA VAL A 1053 20.41 -25.83 -9.13
C VAL A 1053 19.17 -26.60 -8.71
N THR A 1054 18.34 -26.00 -7.86
CA THR A 1054 17.13 -26.63 -7.31
C THR A 1054 15.89 -26.25 -8.11
N GLN A 1055 15.13 -27.26 -8.54
CA GLN A 1055 13.82 -27.05 -9.17
C GLN A 1055 12.76 -26.83 -8.10
N VAL A 1056 12.30 -25.58 -7.97
CA VAL A 1056 11.32 -25.15 -6.97
C VAL A 1056 9.85 -25.28 -7.42
N GLU A 1057 9.60 -25.47 -8.72
CA GLU A 1057 8.24 -25.58 -9.30
C GLU A 1057 8.03 -26.88 -10.08
N GLY A 1058 7.03 -27.68 -9.72
CA GLY A 1058 6.88 -29.05 -10.25
C GLY A 1058 6.28 -29.20 -11.66
N VAL A 1059 5.60 -28.20 -12.22
CA VAL A 1059 4.88 -28.33 -13.52
C VAL A 1059 5.45 -27.38 -14.60
N SER A 1060 6.25 -26.40 -14.20
CA SER A 1060 6.80 -25.32 -15.05
C SER A 1060 8.33 -25.22 -15.03
N SER A 1061 9.05 -26.12 -14.34
CA SER A 1061 10.51 -26.05 -14.25
C SER A 1061 11.17 -26.28 -15.60
N ARG A 1062 11.91 -25.28 -16.08
CA ARG A 1062 12.82 -25.46 -17.21
C ARG A 1062 13.97 -26.39 -16.79
N PRO A 1063 14.43 -27.28 -17.69
CA PRO A 1063 15.63 -28.07 -17.45
C PRO A 1063 16.84 -27.15 -17.27
N VAL A 1064 17.85 -27.62 -16.54
CA VAL A 1064 19.11 -26.88 -16.38
C VAL A 1064 19.76 -26.69 -17.75
N PRO A 1065 20.11 -25.46 -18.16
CA PRO A 1065 20.73 -25.21 -19.46
C PRO A 1065 22.04 -25.99 -19.61
N ALA A 1066 22.24 -26.64 -20.76
CA ALA A 1066 23.44 -27.45 -21.01
C ALA A 1066 24.73 -26.61 -21.11
N ASP A 1067 24.60 -25.32 -21.45
CA ASP A 1067 25.68 -24.34 -21.54
C ASP A 1067 26.03 -23.68 -20.19
N LEU A 1068 25.31 -24.02 -19.11
CA LEU A 1068 25.50 -23.40 -17.79
C LEU A 1068 26.95 -23.49 -17.26
N PRO A 1069 27.67 -24.62 -17.37
CA PRO A 1069 29.06 -24.69 -16.89
C PRO A 1069 29.97 -23.69 -17.60
N GLY A 1070 29.85 -23.59 -18.93
CA GLY A 1070 30.60 -22.61 -19.73
C GLY A 1070 30.22 -21.16 -19.41
N ARG A 1071 28.94 -20.91 -19.09
CA ARG A 1071 28.47 -19.59 -18.65
C ARG A 1071 29.09 -19.18 -17.31
N PHE A 1072 29.30 -20.13 -16.41
CA PHE A 1072 29.81 -19.87 -15.06
C PHE A 1072 31.33 -20.01 -14.96
N ASP A 1073 31.99 -20.47 -16.03
CA ASP A 1073 33.41 -20.76 -16.06
C ASP A 1073 33.79 -21.80 -14.98
N ILE A 1074 33.00 -22.89 -14.91
CA ILE A 1074 33.20 -24.04 -14.02
C ILE A 1074 33.04 -25.35 -14.80
N GLY A 1075 33.55 -26.44 -14.25
CA GLY A 1075 33.40 -27.80 -14.78
C GLY A 1075 31.96 -28.29 -14.81
N ALA A 1076 31.62 -29.12 -15.79
CA ALA A 1076 30.27 -29.70 -15.92
C ALA A 1076 29.91 -30.63 -14.75
N ASP A 1077 30.91 -31.26 -14.13
CA ASP A 1077 30.78 -32.08 -12.93
C ASP A 1077 30.56 -31.26 -11.65
N GLN A 1078 30.74 -29.93 -11.70
CA GLN A 1078 30.49 -29.03 -10.56
C GLN A 1078 29.05 -28.52 -10.48
N VAL A 1079 28.18 -28.90 -11.43
CA VAL A 1079 26.76 -28.51 -11.43
C VAL A 1079 25.89 -29.70 -11.00
N VAL A 1080 25.19 -29.55 -9.88
CA VAL A 1080 24.25 -30.55 -9.36
C VAL A 1080 22.82 -30.06 -9.54
N ALA A 1081 22.04 -30.75 -10.37
CA ALA A 1081 20.63 -30.47 -10.57
C ALA A 1081 19.77 -31.24 -9.57
N VAL A 1082 19.12 -30.53 -8.64
CA VAL A 1082 18.19 -31.13 -7.67
C VAL A 1082 16.77 -31.04 -8.25
N PRO A 1083 16.11 -32.18 -8.55
CA PRO A 1083 14.77 -32.18 -9.12
C PRO A 1083 13.73 -31.73 -8.10
N PHE A 1084 12.55 -31.33 -8.59
CA PHE A 1084 11.45 -30.94 -7.71
C PHE A 1084 11.02 -32.12 -6.83
N ASP A 1085 11.08 -31.91 -5.50
CA ASP A 1085 10.61 -32.85 -4.51
C ASP A 1085 9.69 -32.16 -3.51
N LYS A 1086 8.48 -32.69 -3.35
CA LYS A 1086 7.48 -32.18 -2.41
C LYS A 1086 7.99 -32.24 -0.96
N ALA A 1087 8.86 -33.21 -0.64
CA ALA A 1087 9.43 -33.33 0.69
C ALA A 1087 10.28 -32.11 1.05
N LEU A 1088 11.09 -31.60 0.12
CA LEU A 1088 11.95 -30.41 0.32
C LEU A 1088 11.17 -29.10 0.42
N HIS A 1089 9.95 -29.05 -0.14
CA HIS A 1089 9.07 -27.87 -0.10
C HIS A 1089 8.18 -27.82 1.16
N SER A 1090 8.05 -28.94 1.88
CA SER A 1090 7.21 -29.01 3.08
C SER A 1090 8.01 -28.49 4.28
N PRO A 1091 7.41 -27.71 5.20
CA PRO A 1091 8.05 -27.26 6.46
C PRO A 1091 8.36 -28.41 7.45
N GLY A 1092 8.34 -29.66 6.98
CA GLY A 1092 8.53 -30.89 7.72
C GLY A 1092 9.62 -31.80 7.16
N PHE A 1093 10.49 -31.34 6.23
CA PHE A 1093 11.68 -32.12 5.87
C PHE A 1093 12.56 -32.30 7.11
N ARG A 1094 12.57 -33.53 7.63
CA ARG A 1094 13.27 -33.89 8.88
C ARG A 1094 14.13 -35.15 8.73
N GLU A 1095 13.83 -35.98 7.74
CA GLU A 1095 14.44 -37.29 7.55
C GLU A 1095 14.72 -37.56 6.07
N LEU A 1096 15.88 -38.17 5.78
CA LEU A 1096 16.32 -38.50 4.42
C LEU A 1096 15.39 -39.50 3.72
N GLU A 1097 14.63 -40.31 4.46
CA GLU A 1097 13.70 -41.31 3.93
C GLU A 1097 12.52 -40.71 3.18
N GLN A 1098 12.22 -39.43 3.43
CA GLN A 1098 11.14 -38.71 2.77
C GLN A 1098 11.51 -38.28 1.35
N LEU A 1099 12.81 -38.31 1.00
CA LEU A 1099 13.29 -37.91 -0.32
C LEU A 1099 12.99 -38.98 -1.37
N ARG A 1100 12.56 -38.55 -2.55
CA ARG A 1100 12.44 -39.42 -3.71
C ARG A 1100 13.83 -39.84 -4.19
N THR A 1101 13.91 -41.02 -4.80
CA THR A 1101 15.18 -41.58 -5.33
C THR A 1101 15.97 -40.60 -6.22
N PRO A 1102 15.36 -39.84 -7.16
CA PRO A 1102 16.10 -38.88 -7.97
C PRO A 1102 16.72 -37.74 -7.15
N THR A 1103 15.99 -37.21 -6.17
CA THR A 1103 16.44 -36.16 -5.26
C THR A 1103 17.57 -36.67 -4.37
N LEU A 1104 17.43 -37.88 -3.83
CA LEU A 1104 18.46 -38.53 -3.03
C LEU A 1104 19.73 -38.80 -3.84
N ASN A 1105 19.59 -39.21 -5.11
CA ASN A 1105 20.74 -39.38 -6.00
C ASN A 1105 21.47 -38.04 -6.25
N ALA A 1106 20.74 -36.95 -6.47
CA ALA A 1106 21.35 -35.62 -6.64
C ALA A 1106 22.15 -35.20 -5.38
N PHE A 1107 21.63 -35.46 -4.18
CA PHE A 1107 22.38 -35.21 -2.94
C PHE A 1107 23.56 -36.17 -2.74
N LEU A 1108 23.48 -37.41 -3.22
CA LEU A 1108 24.64 -38.33 -3.24
C LEU A 1108 25.72 -37.84 -4.21
N ASP A 1109 25.34 -37.33 -5.38
CA ASP A 1109 26.28 -36.73 -6.33
C ASP A 1109 26.95 -35.49 -5.71
N LEU A 1110 26.18 -34.63 -5.03
CA LEU A 1110 26.72 -33.50 -4.27
C LEU A 1110 27.68 -33.97 -3.17
N ALA A 1111 27.32 -35.01 -2.41
CA ALA A 1111 28.15 -35.58 -1.37
C ALA A 1111 29.49 -36.10 -1.90
N GLU A 1112 29.50 -36.74 -3.08
CA GLU A 1112 30.74 -37.22 -3.71
C GLU A 1112 31.65 -36.06 -4.12
N LEU A 1113 31.09 -34.96 -4.62
CA LEU A 1113 31.85 -33.77 -5.02
C LEU A 1113 32.48 -33.04 -3.82
N VAL A 1114 31.83 -33.03 -2.65
CA VAL A 1114 32.36 -32.35 -1.46
C VAL A 1114 33.35 -33.21 -0.65
N VAL A 1115 33.26 -34.54 -0.74
CA VAL A 1115 34.30 -35.44 -0.20
C VAL A 1115 35.59 -35.31 -1.01
N GLY A 1116 35.46 -35.06 -2.33
CA GLY A 1116 36.55 -35.01 -3.28
C GLY A 1116 36.95 -36.41 -3.75
N ARG A 1117 37.63 -36.48 -4.91
CA ARG A 1117 38.28 -37.72 -5.38
C ARG A 1117 39.66 -37.88 -4.80
#